data_AF-A0A3A8K8Q6-F1
#
_entry.id   AF-A0A3A8K8Q6-F1
#
_cell.length_a   1.000
_cell.length_b   1.000
_cell.length_c   1.000
_cell.angle_alpha   90.00
_cell.angle_beta   90.00
_cell.angle_gamma   90.00
#
_symmetry.space_group_name_H-M   'P 1'
#
loop_
_entity.id
_entity.type
_entity.pdbx_description
1 polymer ?
#
loop_
_entity_poly.entity_id
_entity_poly.type
_entity_poly.pdbx_seq_one_letter_code
_entity_poly.pdbx_strand_id
1 'polypeptide(L)'
;MKVAPLSAGTVPATQPAFASPCVLHRESPRHPNEGDSHMRITHHARFIRALTAVACLGTACRPEDAAGPTTPLTPAPQAPAISGVRSAWVRIGPKAEAREVKYEAVNGMAVFEGDIILGTVEDVERESPKVKAQAGNRVSAESIQVTGSSKRWPDGVVPFVHVYGSLDDNYVINDAIRHWQRKTGLRFVPVSSTTPTSTDHVYFVKGQGCSSPVGRQGGRQYITLEGACGLGAVIHELGHAIGFWHEQSREDRDTYVDILWDNIEPNKEHNFEQHISNGDDVGSYDYGSIMHYGARDFGIPDPVTGVRRVTIQTKGGQAIGQRSGLSAGDVASAASMYPGEMKGNFEEVTSTGYVKGWTFDTASPEVSVDVHVYIDGPAGSGAFGASAPANVSRNDVNTAYDGIAGDHGFYFPVPAWYRDGQTHTMYVYGIDAQGLHNPLLAGSPRTFNLPGAFGTLDSISGDGTVAGWAMDLDSPSASITVSYSIDGNPASVANVTASLYRADVKAAYPMASGANGFSFRIPDVYVDGQDHTLRIYAMDQQGRNSPLLGNAPKTFRLAMPSVYKTGVFAGSGSADQLIAIDGSGYGPRVYVSGYVNANGFPSTHYQEAWGASPLLGGWHNPGDIKLQGDFRGLGYDQMLFINNDGMGGRVMVTDFRDGAVPAEVRYLESWGQNGLLNGWHDTEDLQLAGDFLNRGHDQVLFFNRSGTGGRVMINDFSDGAVPAEAGYHESWSQPNSFEDCSEPDDKFYVGDFQNRGYDQVLCINRSGTGARVKILDFSTGVAPAQVRYVEASGAFTLFDGLTDADDNQAAGDFRGLGYDQLLLVNNGTSGPAMLIADFFDGVAPAEVRYSEAQGVSYYPTLLANRMLVGDFRGLGHDQVLYGSSWDPTYYTTILDFSDGVAPPERLFQKVELN
;
A
#
# COMPACT_ATOMS: atom_id res chain seq x y z
N MET A 1 19.42 49.60 21.80
CA MET A 1 19.90 50.95 21.43
C MET A 1 19.98 51.07 19.91
N LYS A 2 19.98 52.29 19.35
CA LYS A 2 20.37 52.54 17.94
C LYS A 2 21.85 52.94 17.88
N VAL A 3 22.54 52.65 16.76
CA VAL A 3 23.51 53.50 16.01
C VAL A 3 24.17 52.66 14.90
N ALA A 4 24.61 53.32 13.82
CA ALA A 4 25.31 52.82 12.62
C ALA A 4 26.22 53.98 12.10
N PRO A 5 26.74 54.11 10.85
CA PRO A 5 26.76 53.23 9.65
C PRO A 5 28.13 53.24 8.88
N LEU A 6 28.12 52.96 7.55
CA LEU A 6 29.10 53.32 6.47
C LEU A 6 30.33 52.38 6.23
N SER A 7 30.84 52.16 4.99
CA SER A 7 30.36 52.54 3.62
C SER A 7 31.10 51.87 2.43
N ALA A 8 30.37 51.71 1.29
CA ALA A 8 30.81 51.69 -0.13
C ALA A 8 31.76 50.56 -0.63
N GLY A 9 31.77 50.16 -1.93
CA GLY A 9 30.98 50.50 -3.14
C GLY A 9 31.06 49.33 -4.16
N THR A 10 30.64 49.36 -5.45
CA THR A 10 30.03 50.40 -6.32
C THR A 10 29.38 49.71 -7.55
N VAL A 11 28.39 50.33 -8.23
CA VAL A 11 27.60 49.77 -9.37
C VAL A 11 27.25 50.92 -10.35
N PRO A 12 27.41 50.79 -11.69
CA PRO A 12 26.31 50.47 -12.64
C PRO A 12 26.80 49.67 -13.90
N ALA A 13 26.03 49.25 -14.92
CA ALA A 13 24.63 49.38 -15.38
C ALA A 13 24.25 48.06 -16.16
N THR A 14 23.11 47.79 -16.84
CA THR A 14 21.89 48.54 -17.24
C THR A 14 20.72 47.53 -17.48
N GLN A 15 19.57 47.99 -18.00
CA GLN A 15 18.44 47.21 -18.57
C GLN A 15 18.03 47.85 -19.95
N PRO A 16 17.04 47.39 -20.77
CA PRO A 16 15.73 46.80 -20.42
C PRO A 16 15.24 45.64 -21.35
N ALA A 17 13.94 45.31 -21.29
CA ALA A 17 13.25 44.23 -22.03
C ALA A 17 12.24 44.76 -23.08
N PHE A 18 11.75 43.89 -23.99
CA PHE A 18 10.31 43.62 -24.29
C PHE A 18 10.06 42.76 -25.56
N ALA A 19 8.91 42.06 -25.56
CA ALA A 19 8.07 41.62 -26.70
C ALA A 19 8.49 40.48 -27.68
N SER A 20 7.49 39.64 -28.02
CA SER A 20 7.42 38.73 -29.19
C SER A 20 6.91 39.47 -30.44
N PRO A 21 7.04 38.92 -31.67
CA PRO A 21 5.96 38.05 -32.22
C PRO A 21 6.44 36.99 -33.25
N CYS A 22 5.49 36.28 -33.88
CA CYS A 22 5.69 35.25 -34.91
C CYS A 22 5.97 35.81 -36.32
N VAL A 23 6.48 34.97 -37.24
CA VAL A 23 5.93 34.60 -38.58
C VAL A 23 7.00 33.95 -39.51
N LEU A 24 6.58 33.11 -40.47
CA LEU A 24 7.41 32.43 -41.50
C LEU A 24 7.99 33.44 -42.54
N HIS A 25 8.99 33.13 -43.39
CA HIS A 25 8.99 32.10 -44.44
C HIS A 25 10.31 32.14 -45.27
N ARG A 26 10.73 30.99 -45.84
CA ARG A 26 11.40 30.79 -47.17
C ARG A 26 12.67 31.61 -47.54
N GLU A 27 13.56 31.20 -48.44
CA GLU A 27 13.51 30.13 -49.46
C GLU A 27 14.91 29.47 -49.69
N SER A 28 14.98 28.51 -50.62
CA SER A 28 16.15 27.69 -51.01
C SER A 28 16.76 28.23 -52.34
N PRO A 29 17.61 27.56 -53.17
CA PRO A 29 18.32 26.26 -53.03
C PRO A 29 19.77 26.18 -53.54
N ARG A 30 20.45 25.05 -53.27
CA ARG A 30 21.19 24.23 -54.26
C ARG A 30 21.58 22.85 -53.71
N HIS A 31 21.65 21.87 -54.61
CA HIS A 31 21.85 20.41 -54.41
C HIS A 31 22.58 19.86 -55.67
N PRO A 32 22.81 18.55 -55.89
CA PRO A 32 22.42 17.33 -55.14
C PRO A 32 23.62 16.84 -54.28
N ASN A 33 23.94 15.57 -53.95
CA ASN A 33 23.44 14.18 -54.11
C ASN A 33 23.45 13.54 -52.68
N GLU A 34 22.88 12.38 -52.33
CA GLU A 34 22.07 11.32 -52.96
C GLU A 34 21.34 10.53 -51.83
N GLY A 35 20.45 9.57 -52.15
CA GLY A 35 19.95 8.58 -51.15
C GLY A 35 18.43 8.47 -50.96
N ASP A 36 17.68 8.38 -52.06
CA ASP A 36 16.22 8.15 -52.11
C ASP A 36 15.74 6.84 -51.46
N SER A 37 14.45 6.58 -51.11
CA SER A 37 13.14 7.26 -51.33
C SER A 37 12.06 6.59 -50.45
N HIS A 38 10.82 7.06 -50.25
CA HIS A 38 10.32 8.42 -49.99
C HIS A 38 8.95 8.32 -49.24
N MET A 39 8.12 9.36 -49.23
CA MET A 39 7.06 9.58 -48.21
C MET A 39 5.63 9.74 -48.80
N ARG A 40 4.63 9.23 -48.06
CA ARG A 40 3.27 9.79 -47.82
C ARG A 40 2.41 10.45 -48.96
N ILE A 41 1.17 9.94 -49.07
CA ILE A 41 -0.13 10.67 -49.05
C ILE A 41 -0.75 11.22 -50.38
N THR A 42 -2.11 11.17 -50.39
CA THR A 42 -3.15 11.91 -51.16
C THR A 42 -3.76 11.41 -52.50
N HIS A 43 -5.12 11.42 -52.48
CA HIS A 43 -6.10 11.77 -53.52
C HIS A 43 -6.56 10.83 -54.67
N HIS A 44 -7.90 10.60 -54.64
CA HIS A 44 -8.86 10.62 -55.76
C HIS A 44 -8.94 9.48 -56.81
N ALA A 45 -10.11 9.46 -57.48
CA ALA A 45 -10.59 8.56 -58.55
C ALA A 45 -10.77 7.07 -58.14
N ARG A 46 -11.97 6.48 -58.19
CA ARG A 46 -12.92 6.22 -59.31
C ARG A 46 -12.49 5.09 -60.27
N PHE A 47 -13.41 4.12 -60.37
CA PHE A 47 -13.77 3.32 -61.57
C PHE A 47 -12.95 2.08 -61.99
N ILE A 48 -13.56 0.92 -61.68
CA ILE A 48 -14.02 -0.10 -62.64
C ILE A 48 -13.01 -1.10 -63.27
N ARG A 49 -13.21 -2.39 -62.88
CA ARG A 49 -13.12 -3.65 -63.66
C ARG A 49 -11.73 -4.16 -64.11
N ALA A 50 -11.49 -5.47 -64.25
CA ALA A 50 -12.28 -6.67 -63.89
C ALA A 50 -11.48 -7.99 -64.03
N LEU A 51 -12.08 -9.09 -63.54
CA LEU A 51 -11.94 -10.49 -64.00
C LEU A 51 -10.59 -11.20 -63.67
N THR A 52 -10.53 -12.50 -63.33
CA THR A 52 -11.53 -13.59 -63.38
C THR A 52 -11.47 -14.55 -62.16
N ALA A 53 -12.53 -15.33 -61.97
CA ALA A 53 -12.78 -16.42 -60.99
C ALA A 53 -11.77 -17.61 -61.06
N VAL A 54 -11.83 -18.72 -60.30
CA VAL A 54 -12.89 -19.68 -59.87
C VAL A 54 -12.40 -20.36 -58.55
N ALA A 55 -13.17 -20.88 -57.57
CA ALA A 55 -14.51 -21.50 -57.42
C ALA A 55 -15.26 -20.96 -56.15
N CYS A 56 -16.42 -21.39 -55.60
CA CYS A 56 -17.34 -22.56 -55.66
C CYS A 56 -16.85 -23.88 -54.97
N LEU A 57 -17.61 -24.65 -54.18
CA LEU A 57 -18.97 -24.57 -53.57
C LEU A 57 -18.80 -24.80 -52.03
N GLY A 58 -19.75 -24.60 -51.10
CA GLY A 58 -21.21 -24.37 -51.05
C GLY A 58 -21.60 -24.34 -49.55
N THR A 59 -22.84 -24.48 -49.04
CA THR A 59 -24.24 -24.48 -49.52
C THR A 59 -25.12 -24.46 -48.25
N ALA A 60 -26.30 -23.81 -48.13
CA ALA A 60 -27.00 -22.88 -49.03
C ALA A 60 -28.12 -22.13 -48.28
N CYS A 61 -28.48 -20.94 -48.74
CA CYS A 61 -29.84 -20.38 -48.58
C CYS A 61 -30.69 -20.75 -49.80
N ARG A 62 -32.03 -20.70 -49.70
CA ARG A 62 -32.94 -20.80 -50.86
C ARG A 62 -34.11 -19.82 -50.76
N PRO A 63 -34.28 -18.92 -51.74
CA PRO A 63 -35.49 -18.12 -51.93
C PRO A 63 -36.17 -18.41 -53.29
N GLU A 64 -37.42 -18.88 -53.24
CA GLU A 64 -38.46 -18.81 -54.29
C GLU A 64 -39.77 -18.57 -53.48
N ASP A 65 -40.68 -17.65 -53.82
CA ASP A 65 -41.45 -17.56 -55.08
C ASP A 65 -41.43 -16.18 -55.78
N ALA A 66 -42.01 -16.14 -57.00
CA ALA A 66 -41.92 -15.05 -57.97
C ALA A 66 -43.12 -14.08 -58.00
N ALA A 67 -42.99 -12.99 -58.77
CA ALA A 67 -44.01 -11.97 -58.95
C ALA A 67 -45.20 -12.44 -59.82
N GLY A 68 -46.43 -12.12 -59.37
CA GLY A 68 -47.67 -12.24 -60.14
C GLY A 68 -48.04 -10.95 -60.92
N PRO A 69 -48.96 -11.02 -61.89
CA PRO A 69 -49.17 -9.97 -62.89
C PRO A 69 -50.01 -8.77 -62.41
N THR A 70 -49.81 -7.64 -63.10
CA THR A 70 -50.55 -6.39 -62.90
C THR A 70 -52.00 -6.47 -63.40
N THR A 71 -52.98 -6.43 -62.50
CA THR A 71 -54.35 -6.00 -62.79
C THR A 71 -54.51 -4.51 -62.48
N PRO A 72 -55.12 -3.68 -63.35
CA PRO A 72 -55.48 -2.32 -63.00
C PRO A 72 -56.60 -2.35 -61.96
N LEU A 73 -56.32 -1.90 -60.73
CA LEU A 73 -57.37 -1.63 -59.76
C LEU A 73 -58.17 -0.41 -60.25
N THR A 74 -59.45 -0.64 -60.57
CA THR A 74 -60.44 0.43 -60.67
C THR A 74 -60.39 1.27 -59.38
N PRO A 75 -60.49 2.61 -59.45
CA PRO A 75 -60.53 3.42 -58.25
C PRO A 75 -61.74 2.99 -57.41
N ALA A 76 -61.48 2.55 -56.18
CA ALA A 76 -62.52 2.44 -55.18
C ALA A 76 -63.18 3.83 -55.04
N PRO A 77 -64.51 3.91 -54.89
CA PRO A 77 -65.18 5.19 -54.82
C PRO A 77 -64.61 5.97 -53.64
N GLN A 78 -64.22 7.24 -53.90
CA GLN A 78 -63.90 8.15 -52.81
C GLN A 78 -65.14 8.24 -51.91
N ALA A 79 -65.04 7.69 -50.71
CA ALA A 79 -65.95 8.09 -49.64
C ALA A 79 -65.81 9.61 -49.52
N PRO A 80 -66.92 10.38 -49.58
CA PRO A 80 -66.82 11.84 -49.54
C PRO A 80 -66.12 12.24 -48.25
N ALA A 81 -65.24 13.24 -48.31
CA ALA A 81 -64.61 13.79 -47.13
C ALA A 81 -65.72 14.39 -46.23
N ILE A 82 -66.13 13.63 -45.20
CA ILE A 82 -67.12 14.07 -44.21
C ILE A 82 -66.41 15.06 -43.26
N SER A 83 -66.15 16.25 -43.80
CA SER A 83 -65.72 17.42 -43.05
C SER A 83 -66.85 17.85 -42.14
N GLY A 84 -66.74 17.45 -40.87
CA GLY A 84 -67.69 17.74 -39.83
C GLY A 84 -67.10 17.27 -38.50
N VAL A 85 -67.20 18.12 -37.50
CA VAL A 85 -66.77 17.79 -36.14
C VAL A 85 -67.67 16.67 -35.60
N ARG A 86 -67.05 15.62 -35.07
CA ARG A 86 -67.72 14.45 -34.49
C ARG A 86 -67.46 14.43 -32.99
N SER A 87 -68.31 13.73 -32.25
CA SER A 87 -68.14 13.52 -30.80
C SER A 87 -67.97 12.05 -30.47
N ALA A 88 -67.01 11.71 -29.63
CA ALA A 88 -66.81 10.35 -29.11
C ALA A 88 -66.46 10.38 -27.62
N TRP A 89 -66.86 9.33 -26.89
CA TRP A 89 -66.38 9.09 -25.53
C TRP A 89 -65.04 8.40 -25.60
N VAL A 90 -64.03 9.08 -25.09
CA VAL A 90 -62.64 8.61 -25.11
C VAL A 90 -62.08 8.64 -23.69
N ARG A 91 -61.00 7.90 -23.49
CA ARG A 91 -60.24 7.89 -22.23
C ARG A 91 -59.01 8.77 -22.41
N ILE A 92 -59.14 10.04 -22.09
CA ILE A 92 -58.07 11.05 -22.20
C ILE A 92 -57.52 11.36 -20.80
N GLY A 93 -56.25 11.76 -20.74
CA GLY A 93 -55.52 11.93 -19.51
C GLY A 93 -55.16 10.59 -18.83
N PRO A 94 -54.37 10.63 -17.75
CA PRO A 94 -53.73 9.45 -17.18
C PRO A 94 -54.60 8.56 -16.30
N LYS A 95 -55.57 9.15 -15.61
CA LYS A 95 -56.66 8.42 -14.95
C LYS A 95 -57.57 7.71 -15.96
N ALA A 96 -57.32 7.92 -17.26
CA ALA A 96 -58.04 7.35 -18.39
C ALA A 96 -59.55 7.65 -18.27
N GLU A 97 -59.89 8.88 -17.90
CA GLU A 97 -61.26 9.27 -17.57
C GLU A 97 -62.13 9.32 -18.82
N ALA A 98 -63.33 8.76 -18.71
CA ALA A 98 -64.29 8.69 -19.80
C ALA A 98 -64.95 10.06 -20.00
N ARG A 99 -64.60 10.79 -21.07
CA ARG A 99 -65.20 12.08 -21.43
C ARG A 99 -65.61 12.11 -22.90
N GLU A 100 -66.73 12.77 -23.21
CA GLU A 100 -67.11 13.10 -24.58
C GLU A 100 -66.22 14.26 -25.07
N VAL A 101 -65.44 14.04 -26.14
CA VAL A 101 -64.69 15.09 -26.82
C VAL A 101 -65.11 15.21 -28.28
N LYS A 102 -64.93 16.42 -28.82
CA LYS A 102 -65.12 16.75 -30.23
C LYS A 102 -63.80 16.55 -30.97
N TYR A 103 -63.83 16.01 -32.19
CA TYR A 103 -62.65 15.80 -33.03
C TYR A 103 -63.00 15.93 -34.52
N GLU A 104 -61.97 16.10 -35.36
CA GLU A 104 -62.10 16.12 -36.81
C GLU A 104 -61.65 14.80 -37.45
N ALA A 105 -62.40 14.33 -38.45
CA ALA A 105 -62.13 13.09 -39.16
C ALA A 105 -61.19 13.34 -40.36
N VAL A 106 -59.88 13.43 -40.10
CA VAL A 106 -58.86 13.72 -41.12
C VAL A 106 -58.24 12.41 -41.62
N ASN A 107 -58.43 12.09 -42.92
CA ASN A 107 -57.85 10.92 -43.58
C ASN A 107 -58.11 9.57 -42.87
N GLY A 108 -59.23 9.44 -42.14
CA GLY A 108 -59.59 8.25 -41.37
C GLY A 108 -59.06 8.22 -39.93
N MET A 109 -58.30 9.23 -39.51
CA MET A 109 -57.86 9.44 -38.13
C MET A 109 -58.77 10.43 -37.39
N ALA A 110 -58.93 10.22 -36.08
CA ALA A 110 -59.62 11.15 -35.19
C ALA A 110 -58.59 12.15 -34.63
N VAL A 111 -58.65 13.39 -35.11
CA VAL A 111 -57.71 14.47 -34.76
C VAL A 111 -58.37 15.44 -33.79
N PHE A 112 -57.72 15.66 -32.65
CA PHE A 112 -58.13 16.49 -31.54
C PHE A 112 -57.14 17.65 -31.37
N GLU A 113 -57.60 18.82 -30.94
CA GLU A 113 -56.75 20.04 -30.85
C GLU A 113 -55.96 20.38 -32.14
N GLY A 114 -56.39 19.88 -33.30
CA GLY A 114 -55.78 20.14 -34.61
C GLY A 114 -54.65 19.18 -35.02
N ASP A 115 -53.92 18.58 -34.08
CA ASP A 115 -52.73 17.73 -34.34
C ASP A 115 -52.60 16.50 -33.40
N ILE A 116 -53.40 16.39 -32.33
CA ILE A 116 -53.37 15.25 -31.41
C ILE A 116 -54.16 14.06 -31.99
N ILE A 117 -53.50 12.92 -32.18
CA ILE A 117 -54.12 11.71 -32.73
C ILE A 117 -54.74 10.84 -31.63
N LEU A 118 -56.07 10.71 -31.61
CA LEU A 118 -56.81 9.86 -30.67
C LEU A 118 -56.90 8.39 -31.10
N GLY A 119 -56.72 8.10 -32.38
CA GLY A 119 -56.88 6.77 -32.98
C GLY A 119 -57.46 6.85 -34.39
N THR A 120 -57.84 5.70 -34.99
CA THR A 120 -58.68 5.74 -36.21
C THR A 120 -60.10 6.15 -35.84
N VAL A 121 -60.82 6.76 -36.77
CA VAL A 121 -62.23 7.12 -36.59
C VAL A 121 -63.08 5.88 -36.29
N GLU A 122 -62.80 4.74 -36.94
CA GLU A 122 -63.52 3.49 -36.70
C GLU A 122 -63.28 2.96 -35.28
N ASP A 123 -62.03 2.98 -34.79
CA ASP A 123 -61.71 2.55 -33.42
C ASP A 123 -62.35 3.46 -32.38
N VAL A 124 -62.23 4.78 -32.55
CA VAL A 124 -62.77 5.78 -31.63
C VAL A 124 -64.32 5.72 -31.57
N GLU A 125 -65.00 5.58 -32.71
CA GLU A 125 -66.46 5.46 -32.76
C GLU A 125 -66.95 4.09 -32.23
N ARG A 126 -66.20 3.00 -32.44
CA ARG A 126 -66.56 1.65 -31.97
C ARG A 126 -66.36 1.45 -30.46
N GLU A 127 -65.33 2.06 -29.87
CA GLU A 127 -65.07 1.97 -28.43
C GLU A 127 -65.88 3.00 -27.62
N SER A 128 -66.27 4.12 -28.22
CA SER A 128 -67.05 5.21 -27.60
C SER A 128 -68.29 4.73 -26.79
N PRO A 129 -69.18 3.87 -27.31
CA PRO A 129 -70.30 3.35 -26.52
C PRO A 129 -69.89 2.60 -25.24
N LYS A 130 -68.75 1.90 -25.27
CA LYS A 130 -68.21 1.14 -24.13
C LYS A 130 -67.62 2.08 -23.08
N VAL A 131 -66.89 3.10 -23.52
CA VAL A 131 -66.34 4.16 -22.66
C VAL A 131 -67.46 4.95 -22.00
N LYS A 132 -68.49 5.35 -22.76
CA LYS A 132 -69.71 6.03 -22.26
C LYS A 132 -70.45 5.21 -21.20
N ALA A 133 -70.60 3.90 -21.42
CA ALA A 133 -71.24 2.99 -20.46
C ALA A 133 -70.44 2.78 -19.15
N GLN A 134 -69.16 3.14 -19.13
CA GLN A 134 -68.26 2.97 -17.98
C GLN A 134 -68.01 4.27 -17.20
N ALA A 135 -68.64 5.39 -17.57
CA ALA A 135 -68.45 6.71 -16.94
C ALA A 135 -69.17 6.91 -15.59
N GLY A 136 -69.65 5.83 -14.94
CA GLY A 136 -70.44 5.90 -13.70
C GLY A 136 -69.58 5.96 -12.43
N ASN A 137 -69.73 7.04 -11.66
CA ASN A 137 -69.19 7.24 -10.30
C ASN A 137 -67.66 7.18 -10.13
N ARG A 138 -66.99 8.31 -10.40
CA ARG A 138 -66.00 8.94 -9.50
C ARG A 138 -65.71 10.38 -9.94
N VAL A 139 -65.37 11.26 -9.00
CA VAL A 139 -64.95 12.65 -9.25
C VAL A 139 -63.81 12.96 -8.27
N SER A 140 -62.61 13.24 -8.79
CA SER A 140 -61.45 13.77 -8.06
C SER A 140 -60.39 14.22 -9.06
N ALA A 141 -60.16 15.53 -9.18
CA ALA A 141 -59.30 16.21 -10.15
C ALA A 141 -57.82 15.79 -10.09
N GLU A 142 -56.97 16.36 -10.96
CA GLU A 142 -55.48 16.20 -11.08
C GLU A 142 -55.01 15.17 -12.15
N SER A 143 -54.54 15.60 -13.34
CA SER A 143 -53.16 15.38 -13.89
C SER A 143 -52.90 15.46 -15.43
N ILE A 144 -52.13 16.47 -15.92
CA ILE A 144 -51.80 16.77 -17.37
C ILE A 144 -50.79 15.76 -17.88
N GLN A 145 -49.70 15.58 -17.11
CA GLN A 145 -48.71 14.57 -17.41
C GLN A 145 -49.42 13.22 -17.53
N VAL A 146 -48.96 12.31 -18.38
CA VAL A 146 -49.52 10.96 -18.33
C VAL A 146 -48.97 10.23 -17.08
N THR A 147 -49.55 10.47 -15.89
CA THR A 147 -49.23 9.86 -14.58
C THR A 147 -49.48 8.35 -14.51
N GLY A 148 -50.12 7.75 -15.51
CA GLY A 148 -50.07 6.31 -15.74
C GLY A 148 -48.69 5.89 -16.30
N SER A 149 -47.87 5.21 -15.51
CA SER A 149 -46.54 4.71 -15.93
C SER A 149 -46.57 3.78 -17.15
N SER A 150 -47.72 3.15 -17.43
CA SER A 150 -47.98 2.39 -18.66
C SER A 150 -48.00 3.24 -19.94
N LYS A 151 -48.21 4.55 -19.84
CA LYS A 151 -48.28 5.51 -20.95
C LYS A 151 -47.09 6.48 -21.01
N ARG A 152 -46.20 6.48 -20.02
CA ARG A 152 -44.84 7.05 -20.15
C ARG A 152 -43.94 6.08 -20.90
N TRP A 153 -42.89 6.60 -21.53
CA TRP A 153 -41.80 5.77 -22.07
C TRP A 153 -40.92 5.23 -20.92
N PRO A 154 -40.62 3.91 -20.87
CA PRO A 154 -39.75 3.36 -19.83
C PRO A 154 -38.39 4.07 -19.83
N ASP A 155 -37.92 4.43 -18.64
CA ASP A 155 -36.58 5.00 -18.39
C ASP A 155 -36.24 6.27 -19.21
N GLY A 156 -37.24 6.97 -19.73
CA GLY A 156 -37.07 8.11 -20.65
C GLY A 156 -36.59 7.71 -22.06
N VAL A 157 -36.58 6.42 -22.38
CA VAL A 157 -36.09 5.87 -23.66
C VAL A 157 -37.23 5.73 -24.66
N VAL A 158 -37.11 6.40 -25.80
CA VAL A 158 -38.06 6.41 -26.91
C VAL A 158 -37.44 5.72 -28.13
N PRO A 159 -37.72 4.43 -28.37
CA PRO A 159 -37.26 3.75 -29.58
C PRO A 159 -37.94 4.32 -30.83
N PHE A 160 -37.21 4.55 -31.92
CA PHE A 160 -37.76 5.09 -33.15
C PHE A 160 -37.24 4.45 -34.44
N VAL A 161 -38.01 4.60 -35.52
CA VAL A 161 -37.72 4.08 -36.86
C VAL A 161 -37.93 5.16 -37.93
N HIS A 162 -36.99 5.25 -38.88
CA HIS A 162 -37.11 6.03 -40.11
C HIS A 162 -37.74 5.20 -41.24
N VAL A 163 -38.54 5.82 -42.11
CA VAL A 163 -38.94 5.25 -43.41
C VAL A 163 -38.51 6.16 -44.55
N TYR A 164 -37.85 5.60 -45.56
CA TYR A 164 -37.39 6.35 -46.73
C TYR A 164 -38.44 6.39 -47.84
N GLY A 165 -38.69 7.59 -48.38
CA GLY A 165 -39.65 7.83 -49.46
C GLY A 165 -39.69 9.30 -49.90
N SER A 166 -38.61 9.77 -50.52
CA SER A 166 -38.41 11.14 -51.03
C SER A 166 -38.65 12.27 -50.01
N LEU A 167 -37.74 12.38 -49.05
CA LEU A 167 -37.47 13.57 -48.23
C LEU A 167 -35.94 13.67 -48.02
N ASP A 168 -35.40 14.87 -48.06
CA ASP A 168 -34.00 15.16 -47.68
C ASP A 168 -33.88 15.43 -46.15
N ASP A 169 -35.01 15.34 -45.43
CA ASP A 169 -35.25 15.93 -44.11
C ASP A 169 -34.82 15.09 -42.90
N ASN A 170 -34.00 14.05 -43.10
CA ASN A 170 -33.41 13.32 -41.97
C ASN A 170 -32.60 14.23 -41.03
N TYR A 171 -32.10 15.37 -41.53
CA TYR A 171 -31.44 16.37 -40.70
C TYR A 171 -32.41 17.01 -39.67
N VAL A 172 -33.63 17.37 -40.07
CA VAL A 172 -34.59 18.07 -39.20
C VAL A 172 -35.06 17.19 -38.05
N ILE A 173 -35.34 15.91 -38.33
CA ILE A 173 -35.74 14.94 -37.28
C ILE A 173 -34.58 14.69 -36.31
N ASN A 174 -33.36 14.49 -36.82
CA ASN A 174 -32.19 14.26 -35.97
C ASN A 174 -31.78 15.50 -35.17
N ASP A 175 -32.02 16.72 -35.67
CA ASP A 175 -31.79 17.97 -34.92
C ASP A 175 -32.88 18.22 -33.88
N ALA A 176 -34.15 17.87 -34.15
CA ALA A 176 -35.23 17.91 -33.16
C ALA A 176 -34.98 16.94 -32.00
N ILE A 177 -34.58 15.70 -32.34
CA ILE A 177 -34.12 14.70 -31.37
C ILE A 177 -32.92 15.24 -30.58
N ARG A 178 -31.89 15.79 -31.24
CA ARG A 178 -30.71 16.33 -30.55
C ARG A 178 -31.05 17.53 -29.66
N HIS A 179 -32.08 18.32 -29.99
CA HIS A 179 -32.56 19.43 -29.18
C HIS A 179 -33.20 18.95 -27.88
N TRP A 180 -34.02 17.90 -27.92
CA TRP A 180 -34.55 17.23 -26.73
C TRP A 180 -33.44 16.60 -25.88
N GLN A 181 -32.57 15.77 -26.49
CA GLN A 181 -31.52 15.03 -25.77
C GLN A 181 -30.43 15.92 -25.14
N ARG A 182 -30.25 17.16 -25.61
CA ARG A 182 -29.32 18.17 -25.04
C ARG A 182 -29.93 19.10 -23.99
N LYS A 183 -31.23 18.97 -23.73
CA LYS A 183 -31.97 19.82 -22.79
C LYS A 183 -32.71 19.03 -21.71
N THR A 184 -32.84 17.72 -21.88
CA THR A 184 -33.65 16.84 -21.04
C THR A 184 -33.04 15.45 -21.00
N GLY A 185 -33.42 14.65 -20.00
CA GLY A 185 -32.96 13.27 -19.85
C GLY A 185 -33.48 12.25 -20.84
N LEU A 186 -34.33 12.66 -21.76
CA LEU A 186 -34.91 11.78 -22.76
C LEU A 186 -33.83 11.26 -23.72
N ARG A 187 -33.99 10.00 -24.14
CA ARG A 187 -33.09 9.31 -25.07
C ARG A 187 -33.90 8.74 -26.22
N PHE A 188 -33.65 9.20 -27.43
CA PHE A 188 -34.31 8.70 -28.64
C PHE A 188 -33.35 7.75 -29.34
N VAL A 189 -33.69 6.46 -29.36
CA VAL A 189 -32.78 5.39 -29.81
C VAL A 189 -33.28 4.75 -31.11
N PRO A 190 -32.43 4.63 -32.16
CA PRO A 190 -32.85 3.98 -33.40
C PRO A 190 -33.01 2.48 -33.19
N VAL A 191 -34.15 1.91 -33.59
CA VAL A 191 -34.39 0.45 -33.49
C VAL A 191 -33.44 -0.30 -34.42
N SER A 192 -32.61 -1.17 -33.86
CA SER A 192 -31.61 -1.96 -34.59
C SER A 192 -31.89 -3.47 -34.50
N SER A 193 -31.19 -4.29 -35.27
CA SER A 193 -31.30 -5.76 -35.19
C SER A 193 -30.72 -6.38 -33.92
N THR A 194 -30.00 -5.61 -33.09
CA THR A 194 -29.51 -6.00 -31.76
C THR A 194 -30.34 -5.41 -30.63
N THR A 195 -31.17 -4.40 -30.91
CA THR A 195 -32.23 -3.97 -30.00
C THR A 195 -33.31 -5.05 -30.02
N PRO A 196 -33.69 -5.69 -28.90
CA PRO A 196 -34.83 -6.60 -28.89
C PRO A 196 -36.05 -5.82 -29.36
N THR A 197 -36.86 -6.43 -30.25
CA THR A 197 -37.97 -5.73 -30.92
C THR A 197 -38.93 -5.13 -29.91
N SER A 198 -38.80 -3.84 -29.62
CA SER A 198 -39.77 -3.14 -28.79
C SER A 198 -41.08 -3.13 -29.56
N THR A 199 -42.10 -3.74 -28.95
CA THR A 199 -43.47 -3.63 -29.46
C THR A 199 -43.81 -2.16 -29.65
N ASP A 200 -43.36 -1.36 -28.70
CA ASP A 200 -43.59 0.06 -28.56
C ASP A 200 -42.44 0.84 -29.20
N HIS A 201 -42.73 1.61 -30.26
CA HIS A 201 -41.77 2.49 -30.90
C HIS A 201 -42.46 3.58 -31.72
N VAL A 202 -41.78 4.73 -31.85
CA VAL A 202 -42.15 5.83 -32.75
C VAL A 202 -41.76 5.49 -34.18
N TYR A 203 -42.61 5.85 -35.14
CA TYR A 203 -42.41 5.54 -36.56
C TYR A 203 -42.77 6.78 -37.39
N PHE A 204 -41.75 7.49 -37.88
CA PHE A 204 -41.96 8.73 -38.62
C PHE A 204 -42.52 8.45 -40.02
N VAL A 205 -43.64 9.10 -40.37
CA VAL A 205 -44.34 8.90 -41.65
C VAL A 205 -44.68 10.21 -42.33
N LYS A 206 -44.67 10.21 -43.67
CA LYS A 206 -45.08 11.35 -44.49
C LYS A 206 -46.60 11.39 -44.63
N GLY A 207 -47.23 12.51 -44.30
CA GLY A 207 -48.68 12.70 -44.38
C GLY A 207 -49.07 14.14 -44.65
N GLN A 208 -50.24 14.55 -44.13
CA GLN A 208 -50.70 15.94 -44.13
C GLN A 208 -50.78 16.48 -42.71
N GLY A 209 -50.39 17.73 -42.52
CA GLY A 209 -50.14 18.33 -41.22
C GLY A 209 -48.89 17.76 -40.53
N CYS A 210 -48.60 18.32 -39.36
CA CYS A 210 -47.76 17.69 -38.34
C CYS A 210 -48.74 17.11 -37.30
N SER A 211 -48.53 15.89 -36.80
CA SER A 211 -49.42 15.29 -35.78
C SER A 211 -48.83 14.08 -35.05
N SER A 212 -49.24 13.88 -33.79
CA SER A 212 -48.68 12.88 -32.88
C SER A 212 -49.71 12.42 -31.82
N PRO A 213 -49.75 11.14 -31.43
CA PRO A 213 -50.46 10.67 -30.24
C PRO A 213 -49.77 11.13 -28.95
N VAL A 214 -50.54 11.53 -27.93
CA VAL A 214 -49.96 11.96 -26.64
C VAL A 214 -49.49 10.76 -25.80
N GLY A 215 -48.18 10.64 -25.61
CA GLY A 215 -47.51 9.59 -24.82
C GLY A 215 -47.29 8.27 -25.57
N ARG A 216 -46.74 7.28 -24.85
CA ARG A 216 -46.53 5.90 -25.35
C ARG A 216 -47.87 5.19 -25.50
N GLN A 217 -48.23 4.75 -26.70
CA GLN A 217 -49.52 4.10 -26.93
C GLN A 217 -49.54 2.60 -26.61
N GLY A 218 -48.41 1.93 -26.77
CA GLY A 218 -48.30 0.48 -26.85
C GLY A 218 -48.40 0.03 -28.30
N GLY A 219 -47.44 -0.77 -28.78
CA GLY A 219 -47.29 -1.05 -30.21
C GLY A 219 -46.62 0.10 -30.99
N ARG A 220 -46.48 -0.08 -32.31
CA ARG A 220 -45.97 0.95 -33.22
C ARG A 220 -46.92 2.15 -33.27
N GLN A 221 -46.44 3.32 -32.88
CA GLN A 221 -47.16 4.60 -33.02
C GLN A 221 -46.50 5.50 -34.06
N TYR A 222 -47.30 6.29 -34.77
CA TYR A 222 -46.81 7.17 -35.83
C TYR A 222 -46.63 8.59 -35.33
N ILE A 223 -45.58 9.27 -35.81
CA ILE A 223 -45.54 10.74 -35.88
C ILE A 223 -45.65 11.11 -37.36
N THR A 224 -46.68 11.88 -37.69
CA THR A 224 -46.96 12.30 -39.06
C THR A 224 -46.29 13.63 -39.33
N LEU A 225 -45.52 13.74 -40.41
CA LEU A 225 -44.88 14.96 -40.85
C LEU A 225 -45.19 15.22 -42.33
N GLU A 226 -45.87 16.33 -42.63
CA GLU A 226 -45.92 16.89 -43.97
C GLU A 226 -44.58 17.56 -44.33
N GLY A 227 -44.27 17.70 -45.62
CA GLY A 227 -43.01 18.28 -46.13
C GLY A 227 -42.79 19.78 -45.84
N ALA A 228 -43.58 20.36 -44.94
CA ALA A 228 -43.45 21.72 -44.42
C ALA A 228 -43.24 21.78 -42.90
N CYS A 229 -43.20 20.63 -42.20
CA CYS A 229 -42.96 20.57 -40.75
C CYS A 229 -41.50 20.93 -40.41
N GLY A 230 -41.24 22.22 -40.19
CA GLY A 230 -39.93 22.72 -39.77
C GLY A 230 -39.53 22.27 -38.36
N LEU A 231 -38.26 22.51 -37.99
CA LEU A 231 -37.63 22.04 -36.75
C LEU A 231 -38.49 22.23 -35.48
N GLY A 232 -39.08 23.41 -35.29
CA GLY A 232 -39.93 23.68 -34.12
C GLY A 232 -41.23 22.88 -34.08
N ALA A 233 -41.81 22.52 -35.23
CA ALA A 233 -42.95 21.60 -35.29
C ALA A 233 -42.52 20.18 -34.93
N VAL A 234 -41.38 19.69 -35.43
CA VAL A 234 -40.89 18.36 -35.06
C VAL A 234 -40.52 18.27 -33.57
N ILE A 235 -40.00 19.34 -32.96
CA ILE A 235 -39.78 19.41 -31.51
C ILE A 235 -41.11 19.33 -30.74
N HIS A 236 -42.18 19.97 -31.25
CA HIS A 236 -43.53 19.95 -30.69
C HIS A 236 -44.20 18.56 -30.79
N GLU A 237 -44.13 17.89 -31.94
CA GLU A 237 -44.63 16.51 -32.11
C GLU A 237 -43.96 15.51 -31.17
N LEU A 238 -42.65 15.68 -30.95
CA LEU A 238 -41.89 14.90 -29.96
C LEU A 238 -42.37 15.21 -28.52
N GLY A 239 -42.78 16.44 -28.23
CA GLY A 239 -43.44 16.83 -26.98
C GLY A 239 -44.73 16.05 -26.74
N HIS A 240 -45.62 15.99 -27.73
CA HIS A 240 -46.79 15.11 -27.67
C HIS A 240 -46.38 13.64 -27.48
N ALA A 241 -45.42 13.14 -28.26
CA ALA A 241 -45.00 11.73 -28.20
C ALA A 241 -44.47 11.32 -26.81
N ILE A 242 -43.81 12.22 -26.06
CA ILE A 242 -43.38 11.95 -24.67
C ILE A 242 -44.50 12.13 -23.63
N GLY A 243 -45.62 12.77 -24.00
CA GLY A 243 -46.82 12.89 -23.16
C GLY A 243 -47.23 14.30 -22.75
N PHE A 244 -46.79 15.36 -23.46
CA PHE A 244 -47.29 16.72 -23.25
C PHE A 244 -48.62 16.96 -23.99
N TRP A 245 -49.48 17.77 -23.38
CA TRP A 245 -50.63 18.43 -24.02
C TRP A 245 -50.28 19.88 -24.35
N HIS A 246 -51.25 20.62 -24.88
CA HIS A 246 -51.07 22.05 -25.15
C HIS A 246 -51.10 22.93 -23.89
N GLU A 247 -50.26 23.96 -23.87
CA GLU A 247 -50.20 24.92 -22.77
C GLU A 247 -51.49 25.75 -22.67
N GLN A 248 -52.13 26.10 -23.80
CA GLN A 248 -53.37 26.89 -23.76
C GLN A 248 -54.62 26.09 -23.35
N SER A 249 -54.57 24.78 -23.14
CA SER A 249 -55.71 23.98 -22.65
C SER A 249 -55.61 23.56 -21.17
N ARG A 250 -54.56 24.02 -20.46
CA ARG A 250 -54.39 23.97 -19.00
C ARG A 250 -55.63 24.37 -18.21
N GLU A 251 -55.77 23.83 -17.00
CA GLU A 251 -56.90 24.15 -16.10
C GLU A 251 -56.80 25.59 -15.57
N ASP A 252 -55.58 26.09 -15.32
CA ASP A 252 -55.33 27.47 -14.88
C ASP A 252 -55.32 28.53 -16.00
N ARG A 253 -55.39 28.16 -17.28
CA ARG A 253 -55.08 29.06 -18.44
C ARG A 253 -55.89 30.35 -18.48
N ASP A 254 -57.15 30.33 -18.05
CA ASP A 254 -58.03 31.51 -17.97
C ASP A 254 -57.53 32.57 -16.96
N THR A 255 -56.51 32.26 -16.14
CA THR A 255 -55.79 33.23 -15.29
C THR A 255 -54.79 34.08 -16.09
N TYR A 256 -54.28 33.56 -17.22
CA TYR A 256 -53.13 34.08 -17.96
C TYR A 256 -53.51 34.58 -19.36
N VAL A 257 -54.50 33.96 -19.99
CA VAL A 257 -55.02 34.33 -21.32
C VAL A 257 -56.54 34.50 -21.32
N ASP A 258 -57.06 35.20 -22.32
CA ASP A 258 -58.47 35.19 -22.72
C ASP A 258 -58.59 34.54 -24.10
N ILE A 259 -59.58 33.64 -24.25
CA ILE A 259 -59.95 33.08 -25.56
C ILE A 259 -61.01 33.98 -26.19
N LEU A 260 -60.72 34.50 -27.39
CA LEU A 260 -61.62 35.37 -28.14
C LEU A 260 -62.51 34.52 -29.06
N TRP A 261 -63.49 33.85 -28.46
CA TRP A 261 -64.35 32.85 -29.12
C TRP A 261 -64.99 33.34 -30.44
N ASP A 262 -65.49 34.58 -30.49
CA ASP A 262 -66.09 35.20 -31.69
C ASP A 262 -65.11 35.39 -32.87
N ASN A 263 -63.81 35.19 -32.66
CA ASN A 263 -62.77 35.26 -33.69
C ASN A 263 -62.29 33.90 -34.18
N ILE A 264 -62.77 32.79 -33.63
CA ILE A 264 -62.39 31.43 -34.04
C ILE A 264 -63.14 31.04 -35.33
N GLU A 265 -62.48 30.32 -36.24
CA GLU A 265 -63.11 29.73 -37.43
C GLU A 265 -64.26 28.80 -37.03
N PRO A 266 -65.46 28.91 -37.64
CA PRO A 266 -66.60 28.08 -37.24
C PRO A 266 -66.29 26.59 -37.26
N ASN A 267 -66.69 25.90 -36.20
CA ASN A 267 -66.38 24.50 -35.85
C ASN A 267 -64.97 24.25 -35.26
N LYS A 268 -64.05 25.23 -35.22
CA LYS A 268 -62.71 25.08 -34.59
C LYS A 268 -62.69 25.43 -33.10
N GLU A 269 -63.82 25.80 -32.50
CA GLU A 269 -63.92 26.23 -31.10
C GLU A 269 -63.47 25.12 -30.14
N HIS A 270 -63.68 23.85 -30.53
CA HIS A 270 -63.28 22.68 -29.75
C HIS A 270 -61.77 22.57 -29.49
N ASN A 271 -60.93 23.20 -30.32
CA ASN A 271 -59.48 23.24 -30.14
C ASN A 271 -59.02 24.18 -29.00
N PHE A 272 -59.96 24.85 -28.32
CA PHE A 272 -59.71 25.79 -27.22
C PHE A 272 -60.52 25.46 -25.94
N GLU A 273 -61.28 24.36 -25.93
CA GLU A 273 -61.96 23.89 -24.73
C GLU A 273 -60.92 23.49 -23.67
N GLN A 274 -61.03 24.00 -22.44
CA GLN A 274 -60.13 23.60 -21.36
C GLN A 274 -60.37 22.15 -20.93
N HIS A 275 -59.34 21.52 -20.38
CA HIS A 275 -59.44 20.16 -19.85
C HIS A 275 -59.46 20.10 -18.32
N ILE A 276 -60.45 20.81 -17.75
CA ILE A 276 -60.74 21.08 -16.31
C ILE A 276 -61.07 19.83 -15.44
N SER A 277 -60.47 18.68 -15.75
CA SER A 277 -60.49 17.48 -14.91
C SER A 277 -59.36 16.49 -15.22
N ASN A 278 -58.49 16.77 -16.20
CA ASN A 278 -57.39 15.90 -16.59
C ASN A 278 -56.04 16.64 -16.61
N GLY A 279 -55.89 17.65 -15.75
CA GLY A 279 -54.72 18.50 -15.65
C GLY A 279 -54.03 18.56 -14.28
N ASP A 280 -52.70 18.68 -14.31
CA ASP A 280 -51.71 18.97 -13.26
C ASP A 280 -50.97 20.14 -13.86
N ASP A 281 -51.09 21.32 -13.27
CA ASP A 281 -50.38 22.50 -13.75
C ASP A 281 -48.91 22.40 -13.26
N VAL A 282 -48.07 21.76 -14.08
CA VAL A 282 -46.66 21.45 -13.78
C VAL A 282 -45.84 22.74 -13.82
N GLY A 283 -45.80 23.44 -12.69
CA GLY A 283 -45.18 24.74 -12.58
C GLY A 283 -46.03 25.86 -13.18
N SER A 284 -45.48 27.07 -13.20
CA SER A 284 -46.16 28.26 -13.69
C SER A 284 -46.45 28.19 -15.20
N TYR A 285 -47.55 28.82 -15.61
CA TYR A 285 -47.96 28.94 -17.02
C TYR A 285 -46.86 29.57 -17.88
N ASP A 286 -46.39 28.85 -18.90
CA ASP A 286 -45.28 29.25 -19.75
C ASP A 286 -45.77 29.73 -21.13
N TYR A 287 -46.00 31.04 -21.24
CA TYR A 287 -46.27 31.72 -22.52
C TYR A 287 -45.22 31.40 -23.60
N GLY A 288 -43.98 31.06 -23.19
CA GLY A 288 -42.88 30.69 -24.07
C GLY A 288 -42.79 29.19 -24.37
N SER A 289 -43.67 28.34 -23.85
CA SER A 289 -43.69 26.90 -24.15
C SER A 289 -43.81 26.63 -25.65
N ILE A 290 -43.09 25.62 -26.14
CA ILE A 290 -43.27 25.15 -27.52
C ILE A 290 -44.63 24.47 -27.73
N MET A 291 -45.32 24.09 -26.65
CA MET A 291 -46.66 23.51 -26.65
C MET A 291 -47.78 24.57 -26.58
N HIS A 292 -47.48 25.86 -26.62
CA HIS A 292 -48.49 26.92 -26.68
C HIS A 292 -48.90 27.22 -28.14
N TYR A 293 -50.19 27.37 -28.44
CA TYR A 293 -50.68 27.94 -29.71
C TYR A 293 -50.20 29.39 -29.91
N GLY A 294 -50.10 29.82 -31.16
CA GLY A 294 -50.00 31.22 -31.55
C GLY A 294 -51.29 31.99 -31.33
N ALA A 295 -51.14 33.30 -31.10
CA ALA A 295 -52.25 34.23 -30.81
C ALA A 295 -53.34 34.31 -31.91
N ARG A 296 -53.13 33.70 -33.08
CA ARG A 296 -54.03 33.73 -34.26
C ARG A 296 -54.40 32.33 -34.77
N ASP A 297 -54.03 31.28 -34.06
CA ASP A 297 -54.28 29.92 -34.52
C ASP A 297 -55.79 29.67 -34.58
N PHE A 298 -56.24 28.97 -35.62
CA PHE A 298 -57.66 28.78 -35.98
C PHE A 298 -58.51 30.07 -36.05
N GLY A 299 -57.92 31.26 -36.11
CA GLY A 299 -58.68 32.52 -36.21
C GLY A 299 -59.28 32.74 -37.60
N ILE A 300 -60.47 33.35 -37.67
CA ILE A 300 -61.15 33.70 -38.93
C ILE A 300 -60.17 34.49 -39.82
N PRO A 301 -59.92 34.08 -41.08
CA PRO A 301 -59.05 34.82 -41.98
C PRO A 301 -59.71 36.13 -42.40
N ASP A 302 -58.97 37.24 -42.32
CA ASP A 302 -59.41 38.51 -42.89
C ASP A 302 -59.51 38.39 -44.42
N PRO A 303 -60.67 38.75 -45.04
CA PRO A 303 -60.93 38.48 -46.45
C PRO A 303 -60.15 39.38 -47.43
N VAL A 304 -59.36 40.34 -46.95
CA VAL A 304 -58.56 41.24 -47.79
C VAL A 304 -57.06 40.95 -47.66
N THR A 305 -56.59 40.65 -46.44
CA THR A 305 -55.18 40.46 -46.11
C THR A 305 -54.78 39.00 -45.89
N GLY A 306 -55.74 38.09 -45.72
CA GLY A 306 -55.50 36.70 -45.36
C GLY A 306 -54.99 36.48 -43.93
N VAL A 307 -54.77 37.55 -43.16
CA VAL A 307 -54.28 37.47 -41.77
C VAL A 307 -55.41 36.97 -40.88
N ARG A 308 -55.20 35.84 -40.19
CA ARG A 308 -56.13 35.32 -39.19
C ARG A 308 -56.32 36.32 -38.03
N ARG A 309 -57.55 36.42 -37.53
CA ARG A 309 -57.87 37.20 -36.33
C ARG A 309 -57.18 36.63 -35.09
N VAL A 310 -57.07 37.46 -34.04
CA VAL A 310 -56.54 37.04 -32.75
C VAL A 310 -57.59 36.19 -32.03
N THR A 311 -57.21 34.96 -31.66
CA THR A 311 -58.01 33.97 -30.94
C THR A 311 -57.57 33.79 -29.49
N ILE A 312 -56.30 34.07 -29.18
CA ILE A 312 -55.76 34.06 -27.81
C ILE A 312 -55.15 35.42 -27.51
N GLN A 313 -55.58 36.05 -26.43
CA GLN A 313 -55.04 37.32 -25.94
C GLN A 313 -54.37 37.11 -24.57
N THR A 314 -53.10 37.48 -24.43
CA THR A 314 -52.35 37.37 -23.17
C THR A 314 -52.65 38.54 -22.23
N LYS A 315 -52.92 38.26 -20.96
CA LYS A 315 -53.39 39.28 -19.99
C LYS A 315 -52.32 40.29 -19.59
N GLY A 316 -51.04 39.91 -19.67
CA GLY A 316 -49.89 40.81 -19.48
C GLY A 316 -49.20 41.24 -20.78
N GLY A 317 -49.75 40.92 -21.96
CA GLY A 317 -49.15 41.27 -23.26
C GLY A 317 -47.91 40.46 -23.65
N GLN A 318 -47.67 39.30 -23.01
CA GLN A 318 -46.61 38.35 -23.37
C GLN A 318 -46.80 37.81 -24.79
N ALA A 319 -45.70 37.46 -25.46
CA ALA A 319 -45.73 36.75 -26.74
C ALA A 319 -45.97 35.24 -26.52
N ILE A 320 -46.71 34.60 -27.44
CA ILE A 320 -47.11 33.18 -27.40
C ILE A 320 -47.00 32.54 -28.79
N GLY A 321 -46.90 31.20 -28.85
CA GLY A 321 -46.81 30.44 -30.10
C GLY A 321 -45.41 30.37 -30.71
N GLN A 322 -44.38 30.40 -29.89
CA GLN A 322 -43.00 30.23 -30.38
C GLN A 322 -42.77 28.80 -30.90
N ARG A 323 -41.96 28.68 -31.95
CA ARG A 323 -41.52 27.40 -32.55
C ARG A 323 -40.01 27.43 -32.86
N SER A 324 -39.21 27.99 -31.95
CA SER A 324 -37.73 28.01 -32.05
C SER A 324 -37.07 26.87 -31.26
N GLY A 325 -37.72 26.38 -30.20
CA GLY A 325 -37.30 25.21 -29.42
C GLY A 325 -37.81 25.26 -27.98
N LEU A 326 -37.62 24.17 -27.23
CA LEU A 326 -38.01 24.04 -25.82
C LEU A 326 -37.64 25.26 -24.96
N SER A 327 -38.61 25.73 -24.17
CA SER A 327 -38.47 26.77 -23.14
C SER A 327 -37.76 26.25 -21.88
N ALA A 328 -37.83 27.00 -20.77
CA ALA A 328 -37.44 26.51 -19.45
C ALA A 328 -38.56 25.68 -18.80
N GLY A 329 -39.84 26.05 -18.99
CA GLY A 329 -40.99 25.27 -18.52
C GLY A 329 -41.06 23.89 -19.19
N ASP A 330 -40.90 23.83 -20.52
CA ASP A 330 -40.87 22.59 -21.28
C ASP A 330 -39.83 21.59 -20.73
N VAL A 331 -38.64 22.11 -20.35
CA VAL A 331 -37.54 21.30 -19.79
C VAL A 331 -37.84 20.84 -18.37
N ALA A 332 -38.34 21.73 -17.51
CA ALA A 332 -38.70 21.38 -16.13
C ALA A 332 -39.84 20.34 -16.08
N SER A 333 -40.85 20.50 -16.94
CA SER A 333 -41.96 19.54 -17.08
C SER A 333 -41.47 18.19 -17.61
N ALA A 334 -40.50 18.18 -18.53
CA ALA A 334 -39.91 16.93 -19.02
C ALA A 334 -39.10 16.20 -17.92
N ALA A 335 -38.29 16.92 -17.14
CA ALA A 335 -37.57 16.36 -16.00
C ALA A 335 -38.52 15.87 -14.88
N SER A 336 -39.66 16.53 -14.68
CA SER A 336 -40.72 16.06 -13.77
C SER A 336 -41.42 14.79 -14.29
N MET A 337 -41.60 14.66 -15.61
CA MET A 337 -42.18 13.45 -16.21
C MET A 337 -41.20 12.27 -16.27
N TYR A 338 -39.91 12.57 -16.47
CA TYR A 338 -38.83 11.63 -16.68
C TYR A 338 -37.62 12.02 -15.81
N PRO A 339 -37.73 11.86 -14.47
CA PRO A 339 -36.60 12.11 -13.58
C PRO A 339 -35.46 11.16 -13.90
N GLY A 340 -34.23 11.67 -13.89
CA GLY A 340 -33.04 10.88 -14.13
C GLY A 340 -32.82 9.82 -13.06
N GLU A 341 -32.19 8.71 -13.46
CA GLU A 341 -31.71 7.70 -12.53
C GLU A 341 -30.24 8.01 -12.22
N MET A 342 -29.97 8.48 -11.01
CA MET A 342 -28.61 8.68 -10.51
C MET A 342 -27.91 7.32 -10.35
N LYS A 343 -27.04 6.97 -11.30
CA LYS A 343 -26.28 5.71 -11.31
C LYS A 343 -24.94 5.94 -10.65
N GLY A 344 -24.42 4.95 -9.94
CA GLY A 344 -23.11 5.03 -9.32
C GLY A 344 -22.74 3.86 -8.45
N ASN A 345 -21.43 3.70 -8.22
CA ASN A 345 -20.85 2.66 -7.40
C ASN A 345 -19.68 3.22 -6.57
N PHE A 346 -19.74 3.00 -5.27
CA PHE A 346 -18.65 3.19 -4.34
C PHE A 346 -17.70 2.00 -4.43
N GLU A 347 -16.51 2.21 -4.99
CA GLU A 347 -15.56 1.14 -5.33
C GLU A 347 -14.64 0.78 -4.18
N GLU A 348 -14.04 1.77 -3.51
CA GLU A 348 -12.93 1.53 -2.59
C GLU A 348 -12.75 2.68 -1.58
N VAL A 349 -12.30 2.35 -0.38
CA VAL A 349 -11.50 3.26 0.45
C VAL A 349 -10.08 2.71 0.44
N THR A 350 -9.15 3.41 -0.19
CA THR A 350 -7.78 2.94 -0.39
C THR A 350 -7.00 2.90 0.92
N SER A 351 -5.99 2.04 1.00
CA SER A 351 -5.01 2.03 2.10
C SER A 351 -4.19 3.33 2.21
N THR A 352 -4.21 4.17 1.18
CA THR A 352 -3.61 5.51 1.15
C THR A 352 -4.57 6.62 1.62
N GLY A 353 -5.77 6.26 2.09
CA GLY A 353 -6.73 7.19 2.69
C GLY A 353 -7.55 8.02 1.69
N TYR A 354 -7.88 7.46 0.52
CA TYR A 354 -8.74 8.07 -0.50
C TYR A 354 -10.01 7.25 -0.75
N VAL A 355 -11.13 7.94 -0.93
CA VAL A 355 -12.42 7.40 -1.34
C VAL A 355 -12.49 7.40 -2.86
N LYS A 356 -12.84 6.27 -3.47
CA LYS A 356 -12.94 6.11 -4.93
C LYS A 356 -14.28 5.50 -5.34
N GLY A 357 -14.82 5.99 -6.46
CA GLY A 357 -15.93 5.36 -7.16
C GLY A 357 -16.31 6.11 -8.43
N TRP A 358 -17.56 5.98 -8.84
CA TRP A 358 -18.16 6.77 -9.92
C TRP A 358 -19.65 7.01 -9.70
N THR A 359 -20.18 8.09 -10.27
CA THR A 359 -21.63 8.35 -10.39
C THR A 359 -21.91 9.34 -11.52
N PHE A 360 -23.10 9.23 -12.14
CA PHE A 360 -23.63 10.18 -13.11
C PHE A 360 -25.16 10.14 -13.09
N ASP A 361 -25.79 11.22 -13.54
CA ASP A 361 -27.23 11.30 -13.81
C ASP A 361 -27.52 10.76 -15.23
N THR A 362 -28.42 9.79 -15.41
CA THR A 362 -28.81 9.36 -16.77
C THR A 362 -29.48 10.48 -17.58
N ALA A 363 -30.09 11.47 -16.91
CA ALA A 363 -30.72 12.60 -17.57
C ALA A 363 -29.72 13.66 -18.08
N SER A 364 -28.60 13.86 -17.38
CA SER A 364 -27.55 14.83 -17.75
C SER A 364 -26.12 14.27 -17.60
N PRO A 365 -25.78 13.14 -18.26
CA PRO A 365 -24.49 12.46 -18.07
C PRO A 365 -23.29 13.32 -18.47
N GLU A 366 -23.46 14.26 -19.41
CA GLU A 366 -22.44 15.23 -19.79
C GLU A 366 -22.10 16.25 -18.69
N VAL A 367 -22.82 16.24 -17.57
CA VAL A 367 -22.60 17.08 -16.39
C VAL A 367 -22.01 16.24 -15.25
N SER A 368 -20.87 16.67 -14.72
CA SER A 368 -20.31 16.07 -13.51
C SER A 368 -21.19 16.41 -12.30
N VAL A 369 -21.65 15.38 -11.59
CA VAL A 369 -22.49 15.48 -10.39
C VAL A 369 -21.64 15.37 -9.12
N ASP A 370 -22.17 15.83 -7.98
CA ASP A 370 -21.50 15.68 -6.68
C ASP A 370 -21.85 14.34 -5.99
N VAL A 371 -21.02 13.92 -5.03
CA VAL A 371 -21.36 12.91 -4.03
C VAL A 371 -21.32 13.48 -2.62
N HIS A 372 -22.27 13.09 -1.78
CA HIS A 372 -22.24 13.36 -0.33
C HIS A 372 -21.86 12.10 0.45
N VAL A 373 -21.04 12.29 1.49
CA VAL A 373 -20.54 11.22 2.35
C VAL A 373 -21.07 11.38 3.76
N TYR A 374 -21.59 10.28 4.32
CA TYR A 374 -21.97 10.18 5.73
C TYR A 374 -21.16 9.06 6.40
N ILE A 375 -20.75 9.28 7.64
CA ILE A 375 -19.91 8.37 8.43
C ILE A 375 -20.70 7.87 9.64
N ASP A 376 -20.54 6.58 9.93
CA ASP A 376 -21.15 5.81 11.03
C ASP A 376 -22.69 5.84 11.07
N GLY A 377 -23.30 6.21 9.94
CA GLY A 377 -24.72 6.05 9.67
C GLY A 377 -25.09 6.57 8.27
N PRO A 378 -26.26 6.17 7.74
CA PRO A 378 -26.83 6.76 6.52
C PRO A 378 -27.20 8.24 6.73
N ALA A 379 -27.52 8.93 5.63
CA ALA A 379 -27.99 10.31 5.66
C ALA A 379 -29.19 10.47 6.63
N GLY A 380 -29.09 11.43 7.54
CA GLY A 380 -30.10 11.70 8.58
C GLY A 380 -29.81 11.04 9.94
N SER A 381 -28.85 10.12 10.06
CA SER A 381 -28.37 9.61 11.34
C SER A 381 -26.85 9.55 11.49
N GLY A 382 -26.11 9.36 10.40
CA GLY A 382 -24.64 9.47 10.38
C GLY A 382 -24.15 10.93 10.31
N ALA A 383 -22.89 11.13 10.68
CA ALA A 383 -22.24 12.44 10.59
C ALA A 383 -21.90 12.77 9.13
N PHE A 384 -22.20 13.99 8.67
CA PHE A 384 -21.77 14.45 7.35
C PHE A 384 -20.23 14.58 7.33
N GLY A 385 -19.59 13.82 6.43
CA GLY A 385 -18.13 13.74 6.33
C GLY A 385 -17.53 14.64 5.25
N ALA A 386 -18.12 14.65 4.04
CA ALA A 386 -17.61 15.39 2.89
C ALA A 386 -18.66 15.56 1.78
N SER A 387 -18.41 16.52 0.87
CA SER A 387 -18.94 16.55 -0.49
C SER A 387 -17.78 16.62 -1.48
N ALA A 388 -17.90 15.98 -2.65
CA ALA A 388 -16.90 16.02 -3.71
C ALA A 388 -17.50 15.76 -5.10
N PRO A 389 -16.97 16.38 -6.17
CA PRO A 389 -17.45 16.17 -7.54
C PRO A 389 -16.96 14.85 -8.14
N ALA A 390 -17.77 14.25 -8.99
CA ALA A 390 -17.46 13.07 -9.79
C ALA A 390 -16.71 13.46 -11.09
N ASN A 391 -15.64 14.25 -10.98
CA ASN A 391 -14.96 14.92 -12.10
C ASN A 391 -13.69 14.21 -12.63
N VAL A 392 -13.50 12.93 -12.31
CA VAL A 392 -12.39 12.10 -12.79
C VAL A 392 -12.83 11.25 -13.99
N SER A 393 -12.03 11.21 -15.05
CA SER A 393 -12.38 10.49 -16.28
C SER A 393 -12.47 8.97 -16.08
N ARG A 394 -13.52 8.35 -16.62
CA ARG A 394 -13.86 6.93 -16.41
C ARG A 394 -14.33 6.26 -17.70
N ASN A 395 -13.46 6.24 -18.71
CA ASN A 395 -13.75 5.65 -20.03
C ASN A 395 -14.37 4.23 -19.97
N ASP A 396 -14.08 3.45 -18.93
CA ASP A 396 -14.71 2.16 -18.66
C ASP A 396 -16.22 2.29 -18.35
N VAL A 397 -16.62 3.23 -17.51
CA VAL A 397 -18.02 3.59 -17.22
C VAL A 397 -18.68 4.15 -18.47
N ASN A 398 -18.02 5.11 -19.15
CA ASN A 398 -18.53 5.70 -20.39
C ASN A 398 -18.82 4.64 -21.47
N THR A 399 -17.96 3.62 -21.59
CA THR A 399 -18.14 2.51 -22.54
C THR A 399 -19.23 1.54 -22.09
N ALA A 400 -19.40 1.31 -20.78
CA ALA A 400 -20.41 0.41 -20.24
C ALA A 400 -21.86 0.94 -20.35
N TYR A 401 -22.03 2.26 -20.46
CA TYR A 401 -23.32 2.92 -20.61
C TYR A 401 -23.44 3.63 -21.97
N ASP A 402 -23.51 2.83 -23.05
CA ASP A 402 -23.81 3.24 -24.43
C ASP A 402 -22.97 4.40 -25.01
N GLY A 403 -21.78 4.67 -24.47
CA GLY A 403 -20.90 5.73 -24.94
C GLY A 403 -21.25 7.13 -24.43
N ILE A 404 -21.83 7.26 -23.23
CA ILE A 404 -22.02 8.56 -22.57
C ILE A 404 -20.71 9.37 -22.53
N ALA A 405 -20.84 10.69 -22.70
CA ALA A 405 -19.72 11.62 -22.65
C ALA A 405 -19.68 12.34 -21.30
N GLY A 406 -18.48 12.67 -20.83
CA GLY A 406 -18.27 13.37 -19.55
C GLY A 406 -17.26 12.63 -18.66
N ASP A 407 -16.94 13.26 -17.53
CA ASP A 407 -16.19 12.65 -16.45
C ASP A 407 -17.17 12.24 -15.33
N HIS A 408 -17.00 11.05 -14.76
CA HIS A 408 -18.00 10.42 -13.88
C HIS A 408 -17.39 9.79 -12.60
N GLY A 409 -16.06 9.81 -12.44
CA GLY A 409 -15.37 9.22 -11.30
C GLY A 409 -15.17 10.21 -10.15
N PHE A 410 -15.32 9.79 -8.90
CA PHE A 410 -14.91 10.58 -7.75
C PHE A 410 -13.63 10.01 -7.12
N TYR A 411 -12.72 10.89 -6.71
CA TYR A 411 -11.49 10.53 -6.00
C TYR A 411 -11.06 11.66 -5.05
N PHE A 412 -11.23 11.46 -3.75
CA PHE A 412 -10.99 12.48 -2.72
C PHE A 412 -10.48 11.86 -1.40
N PRO A 413 -9.72 12.58 -0.57
CA PRO A 413 -9.23 12.03 0.69
C PRO A 413 -10.36 11.76 1.70
N VAL A 414 -10.26 10.66 2.44
CA VAL A 414 -11.03 10.43 3.67
C VAL A 414 -10.77 11.59 4.64
N PRO A 415 -11.81 12.22 5.26
CA PRO A 415 -11.59 13.35 6.15
C PRO A 415 -10.73 12.98 7.37
N ALA A 416 -9.78 13.84 7.73
CA ALA A 416 -8.79 13.61 8.80
C ALA A 416 -9.39 13.07 10.10
N TRP A 417 -10.54 13.58 10.55
CA TRP A 417 -11.15 13.19 11.81
C TRP A 417 -11.54 11.70 11.91
N TYR A 418 -11.64 10.99 10.77
CA TYR A 418 -11.91 9.54 10.70
C TYR A 418 -10.67 8.72 10.33
N ARG A 419 -9.47 9.31 10.48
CA ARG A 419 -8.16 8.67 10.36
C ARG A 419 -7.52 8.50 11.75
N ASP A 420 -8.21 7.80 12.64
CA ASP A 420 -7.81 7.62 14.04
C ASP A 420 -7.47 6.16 14.39
N GLY A 421 -7.46 5.25 13.41
CA GLY A 421 -7.24 3.82 13.60
C GLY A 421 -8.45 3.06 14.17
N GLN A 422 -9.62 3.71 14.31
CA GLN A 422 -10.88 3.03 14.59
C GLN A 422 -11.54 2.53 13.30
N THR A 423 -12.54 1.67 13.46
CA THR A 423 -13.25 1.02 12.37
C THR A 423 -14.55 1.78 12.09
N HIS A 424 -14.55 2.59 11.03
CA HIS A 424 -15.65 3.45 10.62
C HIS A 424 -16.44 2.86 9.44
N THR A 425 -17.68 3.32 9.26
CA THR A 425 -18.58 2.89 8.19
C THR A 425 -19.00 4.07 7.32
N MET A 426 -18.66 4.03 6.03
CA MET A 426 -18.92 5.09 5.06
C MET A 426 -20.11 4.79 4.17
N TYR A 427 -21.02 5.77 4.03
CA TYR A 427 -22.17 5.76 3.15
C TYR A 427 -22.00 6.88 2.11
N VAL A 428 -22.03 6.56 0.81
CA VAL A 428 -21.86 7.54 -0.27
C VAL A 428 -23.16 7.65 -1.07
N TYR A 429 -23.63 8.88 -1.27
CA TYR A 429 -24.84 9.20 -2.01
C TYR A 429 -24.49 10.01 -3.27
N GLY A 430 -25.07 9.66 -4.41
CA GLY A 430 -25.02 10.52 -5.59
C GLY A 430 -25.99 11.68 -5.42
N ILE A 431 -25.57 12.90 -5.79
CA ILE A 431 -26.39 14.11 -5.67
C ILE A 431 -26.90 14.54 -7.05
N ASP A 432 -28.21 14.41 -7.24
CA ASP A 432 -28.94 14.96 -8.37
C ASP A 432 -28.82 16.50 -8.37
N ALA A 433 -28.46 17.08 -9.53
CA ALA A 433 -28.30 18.53 -9.69
C ALA A 433 -29.61 19.32 -9.52
N GLN A 434 -30.77 18.66 -9.62
CA GLN A 434 -32.09 19.20 -9.27
C GLN A 434 -32.49 18.93 -7.81
N GLY A 435 -31.73 18.09 -7.08
CA GLY A 435 -31.90 17.79 -5.65
C GLY A 435 -33.13 16.95 -5.30
N LEU A 436 -33.78 16.31 -6.28
CA LEU A 436 -35.01 15.54 -6.12
C LEU A 436 -34.74 14.06 -5.79
N HIS A 437 -33.69 13.46 -6.38
CA HIS A 437 -33.36 12.04 -6.20
C HIS A 437 -31.88 11.81 -5.86
N ASN A 438 -31.57 11.68 -4.57
CA ASN A 438 -30.21 11.45 -4.06
C ASN A 438 -30.07 10.00 -3.51
N PRO A 439 -29.84 8.97 -4.35
CA PRO A 439 -29.76 7.59 -3.90
C PRO A 439 -28.43 7.27 -3.21
N LEU A 440 -28.48 6.31 -2.29
CA LEU A 440 -27.28 5.65 -1.76
C LEU A 440 -26.64 4.82 -2.89
N LEU A 441 -25.37 5.09 -3.21
CA LEU A 441 -24.68 4.42 -4.32
C LEU A 441 -24.43 2.93 -4.04
N ALA A 442 -24.41 2.13 -5.11
CA ALA A 442 -24.07 0.72 -5.02
C ALA A 442 -22.71 0.51 -4.34
N GLY A 443 -22.53 -0.61 -3.64
CA GLY A 443 -21.34 -0.86 -2.83
C GLY A 443 -21.26 -0.08 -1.51
N SER A 444 -22.21 0.83 -1.22
CA SER A 444 -22.38 1.40 0.13
C SER A 444 -23.25 0.51 1.03
N PRO A 445 -23.01 0.49 2.35
CA PRO A 445 -21.86 1.08 3.03
C PRO A 445 -20.58 0.26 2.86
N ARG A 446 -19.42 0.91 3.04
CA ARG A 446 -18.13 0.23 3.22
C ARG A 446 -17.53 0.53 4.58
N THR A 447 -17.00 -0.50 5.23
CA THR A 447 -16.19 -0.36 6.43
C THR A 447 -14.75 -0.05 6.05
N PHE A 448 -14.10 0.85 6.79
CA PHE A 448 -12.68 1.15 6.66
C PHE A 448 -12.04 1.32 8.04
N ASN A 449 -10.73 1.10 8.12
CA ASN A 449 -9.92 1.41 9.29
C ASN A 449 -8.63 2.05 8.76
N LEU A 450 -8.34 3.27 9.20
CA LEU A 450 -7.20 4.06 8.74
C LEU A 450 -6.55 4.76 9.95
N PRO A 451 -5.31 4.43 10.32
CA PRO A 451 -4.55 5.22 11.28
C PRO A 451 -4.10 6.55 10.64
N GLY A 452 -4.02 7.61 11.43
CA GLY A 452 -3.48 8.91 11.02
C GLY A 452 -1.97 8.80 10.79
N ALA A 453 -1.23 8.45 11.84
CA ALA A 453 0.18 8.08 11.76
C ALA A 453 0.40 6.55 11.83
N PHE A 454 1.33 6.02 11.04
CA PHE A 454 1.65 4.59 10.95
C PHE A 454 3.08 4.34 10.44
N GLY A 455 3.54 3.09 10.46
CA GLY A 455 4.86 2.72 9.98
C GLY A 455 5.27 1.30 10.39
N THR A 456 6.56 0.96 10.23
CA THR A 456 7.12 -0.36 10.53
C THR A 456 8.47 -0.26 11.24
N LEU A 457 8.67 -1.15 12.22
CA LEU A 457 9.99 -1.49 12.77
C LEU A 457 10.62 -2.57 11.88
N ASP A 458 11.70 -2.21 11.19
CA ASP A 458 12.34 -3.12 10.22
C ASP A 458 13.36 -4.03 10.92
N SER A 459 14.29 -3.45 11.69
CA SER A 459 15.37 -4.20 12.34
C SER A 459 15.73 -3.68 13.74
N ILE A 460 16.34 -4.58 14.51
CA ILE A 460 17.20 -4.30 15.65
C ILE A 460 18.45 -5.15 15.38
N SER A 461 19.63 -4.54 15.24
CA SER A 461 20.90 -5.23 15.01
C SER A 461 21.64 -5.51 16.33
N GLY A 462 22.63 -6.41 16.29
CA GLY A 462 23.34 -6.87 17.51
C GLY A 462 24.17 -5.80 18.23
N ASP A 463 24.46 -4.68 17.56
CA ASP A 463 25.07 -3.48 18.14
C ASP A 463 24.07 -2.61 18.95
N GLY A 464 22.79 -2.98 18.96
CA GLY A 464 21.69 -2.23 19.55
C GLY A 464 21.09 -1.15 18.65
N THR A 465 21.50 -1.05 17.38
CA THR A 465 20.89 -0.08 16.45
C THR A 465 19.51 -0.54 16.00
N VAL A 466 18.53 0.34 16.14
CA VAL A 466 17.14 0.18 15.72
C VAL A 466 16.93 0.95 14.42
N ALA A 467 16.23 0.36 13.46
CA ALA A 467 15.86 1.02 12.21
C ALA A 467 14.42 0.70 11.77
N GLY A 468 13.78 1.68 11.13
CA GLY A 468 12.42 1.54 10.62
C GLY A 468 11.97 2.77 9.84
N TRP A 469 10.66 2.94 9.70
CA TRP A 469 10.04 4.12 9.10
C TRP A 469 8.66 4.42 9.69
N ALA A 470 8.24 5.68 9.61
CA ALA A 470 6.89 6.11 9.97
C ALA A 470 6.47 7.38 9.19
N MET A 471 5.16 7.54 8.99
CA MET A 471 4.56 8.71 8.34
C MET A 471 3.15 8.99 8.86
N ASP A 472 2.62 10.17 8.53
CA ASP A 472 1.28 10.65 8.88
C ASP A 472 0.52 10.96 7.58
N LEU A 473 -0.68 10.39 7.39
CA LEU A 473 -1.49 10.55 6.16
C LEU A 473 -2.13 11.95 6.02
N ASP A 474 -2.23 12.70 7.12
CA ASP A 474 -2.71 14.09 7.15
C ASP A 474 -1.57 15.10 6.99
N SER A 475 -0.31 14.66 7.06
CA SER A 475 0.88 15.44 6.68
C SER A 475 1.98 14.59 6.03
N PRO A 476 1.71 13.92 4.88
CA PRO A 476 2.59 12.88 4.33
C PRO A 476 3.94 13.39 3.82
N SER A 477 4.05 14.68 3.53
CA SER A 477 5.31 15.34 3.17
C SER A 477 6.18 15.69 4.38
N ALA A 478 5.63 15.64 5.61
CA ALA A 478 6.37 15.95 6.83
C ALA A 478 7.02 14.70 7.42
N SER A 479 8.21 14.88 8.00
CA SER A 479 8.81 13.92 8.93
C SER A 479 8.12 14.01 10.28
N ILE A 480 7.74 12.87 10.87
CA ILE A 480 7.03 12.82 12.16
C ILE A 480 7.95 12.43 13.31
N THR A 481 7.46 12.60 14.53
CA THR A 481 8.12 12.01 15.71
C THR A 481 7.73 10.54 15.82
N VAL A 482 8.70 9.71 16.19
CA VAL A 482 8.50 8.33 16.60
C VAL A 482 8.93 8.24 18.05
N SER A 483 8.06 7.73 18.91
CA SER A 483 8.30 7.61 20.36
C SER A 483 8.50 6.15 20.72
N TYR A 484 9.44 5.85 21.62
CA TYR A 484 9.71 4.47 22.05
C TYR A 484 9.86 4.36 23.56
N SER A 485 9.64 3.16 24.08
CA SER A 485 9.98 2.76 25.45
C SER A 485 10.40 1.29 25.49
N ILE A 486 11.23 0.94 26.47
CA ILE A 486 11.75 -0.41 26.68
C ILE A 486 11.19 -0.92 28.02
N ASP A 487 10.65 -2.13 28.01
CA ASP A 487 9.97 -2.80 29.14
C ASP A 487 8.78 -2.03 29.75
N GLY A 488 8.34 -0.95 29.10
CA GLY A 488 7.34 -0.03 29.62
C GLY A 488 7.88 0.91 30.72
N ASN A 489 9.19 0.97 30.93
CA ASN A 489 9.83 1.86 31.89
C ASN A 489 9.66 3.34 31.46
N PRO A 490 9.00 4.21 32.26
CA PRO A 490 8.85 5.63 31.94
C PRO A 490 10.17 6.39 31.74
N ALA A 491 11.27 5.93 32.35
CA ALA A 491 12.59 6.54 32.19
C ALA A 491 13.26 6.22 30.84
N SER A 492 12.73 5.23 30.10
CA SER A 492 13.18 4.88 28.74
C SER A 492 12.37 5.56 27.63
N VAL A 493 11.39 6.40 27.99
CA VAL A 493 10.53 7.10 27.02
C VAL A 493 11.33 8.17 26.31
N ALA A 494 11.65 7.93 25.04
CA ALA A 494 12.45 8.81 24.21
C ALA A 494 11.86 8.95 22.80
N ASN A 495 12.30 10.00 22.10
CA ASN A 495 11.73 10.44 20.83
C ASN A 495 12.82 10.58 19.76
N VAL A 496 12.54 10.09 18.55
CA VAL A 496 13.38 10.24 17.35
C VAL A 496 12.55 10.83 16.21
N THR A 497 13.16 11.63 15.33
CA THR A 497 12.47 12.15 14.13
C THR A 497 12.65 11.19 12.96
N ALA A 498 11.55 10.80 12.33
CA ALA A 498 11.54 9.96 11.14
C ALA A 498 11.83 10.79 9.87
N SER A 499 13.09 11.21 9.69
CA SER A 499 13.55 12.10 8.60
C SER A 499 14.59 11.51 7.65
N LEU A 500 15.01 10.25 7.83
CA LEU A 500 15.93 9.56 6.92
C LEU A 500 15.22 9.23 5.59
N TYR A 501 15.97 9.24 4.48
CA TYR A 501 15.38 9.00 3.15
C TYR A 501 15.10 7.51 2.90
N ARG A 502 13.88 7.19 2.46
CA ARG A 502 13.35 5.85 2.20
C ARG A 502 12.72 5.78 0.81
N ALA A 503 13.48 5.26 -0.16
CA ALA A 503 13.06 5.13 -1.55
C ALA A 503 11.91 4.11 -1.73
N ASP A 504 11.90 3.07 -0.91
CA ASP A 504 10.85 2.05 -0.79
C ASP A 504 9.52 2.65 -0.30
N VAL A 505 9.57 3.42 0.80
CA VAL A 505 8.39 4.13 1.32
C VAL A 505 7.87 5.15 0.31
N LYS A 506 8.77 5.90 -0.36
CA LYS A 506 8.40 6.84 -1.42
C LYS A 506 7.78 6.16 -2.66
N ALA A 507 8.16 4.92 -2.96
CA ALA A 507 7.58 4.15 -4.06
C ALA A 507 6.20 3.57 -3.71
N ALA A 508 6.03 3.05 -2.48
CA ALA A 508 4.75 2.55 -1.98
C ALA A 508 3.72 3.66 -1.70
N TYR A 509 4.19 4.83 -1.25
CA TYR A 509 3.39 5.99 -0.89
C TYR A 509 3.85 7.22 -1.69
N PRO A 510 3.40 7.40 -2.95
CA PRO A 510 3.86 8.49 -3.82
C PRO A 510 3.63 9.91 -3.27
N MET A 511 2.67 10.08 -2.34
CA MET A 511 2.41 11.33 -1.62
C MET A 511 3.43 11.65 -0.51
N ALA A 512 4.20 10.66 -0.05
CA ALA A 512 5.23 10.86 0.97
C ALA A 512 6.36 11.78 0.47
N SER A 513 7.08 12.47 1.35
CA SER A 513 8.33 13.13 0.95
C SER A 513 9.46 12.13 0.69
N GLY A 514 9.39 10.95 1.30
CA GLY A 514 10.48 9.97 1.37
C GLY A 514 11.38 10.20 2.58
N ALA A 515 11.33 11.36 3.24
CA ALA A 515 11.99 11.63 4.51
C ALA A 515 11.14 11.08 5.66
N ASN A 516 11.11 9.74 5.77
CA ASN A 516 10.18 8.97 6.60
C ASN A 516 10.86 7.84 7.38
N GLY A 517 12.15 7.56 7.18
CA GLY A 517 12.91 6.58 7.94
C GLY A 517 13.40 7.12 9.28
N PHE A 518 13.56 6.26 10.28
CA PHE A 518 14.24 6.61 11.54
C PHE A 518 15.34 5.60 11.86
N SER A 519 16.31 6.04 12.65
CA SER A 519 17.24 5.15 13.35
C SER A 519 17.69 5.78 14.67
N PHE A 520 17.89 4.94 15.68
CA PHE A 520 18.45 5.29 16.98
C PHE A 520 19.10 4.05 17.59
N ARG A 521 19.90 4.22 18.64
CA ARG A 521 20.51 3.10 19.38
C ARG A 521 19.80 2.88 20.71
N ILE A 522 19.60 1.61 21.08
CA ILE A 522 19.08 1.21 22.38
C ILE A 522 20.03 1.69 23.49
N PRO A 523 19.54 2.32 24.58
CA PRO A 523 20.39 2.76 25.69
C PRO A 523 21.07 1.57 26.39
N ASP A 524 22.35 1.72 26.70
CA ASP A 524 23.27 0.65 27.13
C ASP A 524 22.93 -0.02 28.47
N VAL A 525 22.06 0.61 29.26
CA VAL A 525 21.37 0.00 30.42
C VAL A 525 20.51 -1.22 30.04
N TYR A 526 20.20 -1.39 28.75
CA TYR A 526 19.47 -2.52 28.15
C TYR A 526 20.38 -3.45 27.31
N VAL A 527 21.67 -3.49 27.65
CA VAL A 527 22.71 -4.33 27.01
C VAL A 527 23.34 -5.28 28.07
N ASP A 528 22.51 -5.77 28.99
CA ASP A 528 22.89 -6.57 30.17
C ASP A 528 22.90 -8.09 29.92
N GLY A 529 22.48 -8.55 28.74
CA GLY A 529 22.32 -9.95 28.39
C GLY A 529 20.97 -10.57 28.75
N GLN A 530 19.95 -9.79 29.11
CA GLN A 530 18.57 -10.22 29.36
C GLN A 530 17.64 -9.96 28.15
N ASP A 531 16.44 -10.56 28.18
CA ASP A 531 15.38 -10.29 27.21
C ASP A 531 14.62 -9.00 27.57
N HIS A 532 14.65 -8.02 26.68
CA HIS A 532 13.94 -6.74 26.79
C HIS A 532 12.89 -6.57 25.70
N THR A 533 11.85 -5.77 25.95
CA THR A 533 10.73 -5.53 25.03
C THR A 533 10.67 -4.07 24.57
N LEU A 534 11.07 -3.81 23.32
CA LEU A 534 10.89 -2.51 22.66
C LEU A 534 9.41 -2.31 22.26
N ARG A 535 8.82 -1.20 22.70
CA ARG A 535 7.55 -0.63 22.19
C ARG A 535 7.88 0.65 21.46
N ILE A 536 7.35 0.82 20.25
CA ILE A 536 7.65 1.98 19.39
C ILE A 536 6.41 2.39 18.61
N TYR A 537 6.16 3.71 18.57
CA TYR A 537 4.88 4.32 18.19
C TYR A 537 5.08 5.42 17.15
N ALA A 538 4.21 5.48 16.14
CA ALA A 538 4.13 6.61 15.23
C ALA A 538 3.31 7.74 15.88
N MET A 539 3.91 8.92 16.08
CA MET A 539 3.21 10.02 16.77
C MET A 539 2.38 10.85 15.77
N ASP A 540 1.06 10.81 15.97
CA ASP A 540 0.04 11.52 15.21
C ASP A 540 0.14 13.04 15.44
N GLN A 541 0.37 13.83 14.38
CA GLN A 541 0.67 15.27 14.55
C GLN A 541 -0.54 16.08 15.04
N GLN A 542 -1.74 15.52 14.91
CA GLN A 542 -3.03 16.08 15.34
C GLN A 542 -3.46 15.54 16.71
N GLY A 543 -2.69 14.61 17.31
CA GLY A 543 -2.84 14.15 18.69
C GLY A 543 -4.04 13.23 18.96
N ARG A 544 -4.58 12.54 17.93
CA ARG A 544 -5.77 11.70 18.03
C ARG A 544 -5.46 10.32 18.62
N ASN A 545 -4.61 9.56 17.92
CA ASN A 545 -4.19 8.22 18.28
C ASN A 545 -2.81 7.93 17.68
N SER A 546 -1.85 7.50 18.50
CA SER A 546 -0.48 7.20 18.09
C SER A 546 -0.23 5.69 18.22
N PRO A 547 -0.42 4.89 17.15
CA PRO A 547 -0.37 3.44 17.23
C PRO A 547 1.07 2.91 17.30
N LEU A 548 1.19 1.66 17.77
CA LEU A 548 2.42 0.87 17.61
C LEU A 548 2.76 0.72 16.12
N LEU A 549 4.05 0.72 15.79
CA LEU A 549 4.51 0.36 14.45
C LEU A 549 4.24 -1.13 14.15
N GLY A 550 4.14 -1.47 12.86
CA GLY A 550 4.22 -2.86 12.42
C GLY A 550 5.50 -3.52 12.94
N ASN A 551 5.42 -4.79 13.31
CA ASN A 551 6.46 -5.56 14.02
C ASN A 551 6.81 -5.06 15.44
N ALA A 552 5.99 -4.20 16.07
CA ALA A 552 6.13 -3.81 17.48
C ALA A 552 4.90 -4.25 18.31
N PRO A 553 5.06 -4.60 19.62
CA PRO A 553 6.31 -4.68 20.36
C PRO A 553 7.24 -5.80 19.86
N LYS A 554 8.55 -5.62 20.05
CA LYS A 554 9.58 -6.57 19.65
C LYS A 554 10.50 -6.89 20.81
N THR A 555 10.64 -8.17 21.15
CA THR A 555 11.65 -8.64 22.09
C THR A 555 13.03 -8.59 21.44
N PHE A 556 14.04 -8.18 22.20
CA PHE A 556 15.44 -8.21 21.82
C PHE A 556 16.30 -8.66 23.00
N ARG A 557 17.47 -9.21 22.71
CA ARG A 557 18.48 -9.57 23.71
C ARG A 557 19.82 -9.02 23.24
N LEU A 558 20.42 -8.15 24.05
CA LEU A 558 21.73 -7.54 23.76
C LEU A 558 22.61 -7.82 24.96
N ALA A 559 23.74 -8.51 24.75
CA ALA A 559 24.74 -8.76 25.77
C ALA A 559 25.97 -7.90 25.49
N MET A 560 26.52 -7.22 26.51
CA MET A 560 27.75 -6.45 26.38
C MET A 560 28.88 -7.27 25.72
N PRO A 561 29.32 -6.95 24.49
CA PRO A 561 30.53 -7.50 23.91
C PRO A 561 31.70 -6.79 24.59
N SER A 562 32.10 -7.33 25.74
CA SER A 562 33.27 -6.91 26.51
C SER A 562 34.16 -8.13 26.67
N VAL A 563 34.86 -8.47 25.59
CA VAL A 563 35.82 -9.59 25.58
C VAL A 563 37.05 -9.12 26.33
N TYR A 564 37.14 -9.56 27.58
CA TYR A 564 38.32 -9.46 28.39
C TYR A 564 39.13 -10.75 28.21
N LYS A 565 40.39 -10.59 27.81
CA LYS A 565 41.34 -11.67 27.50
C LYS A 565 42.72 -11.26 28.03
N THR A 566 43.53 -12.22 28.44
CA THR A 566 44.66 -12.00 29.35
C THR A 566 45.88 -12.82 28.93
N GLY A 567 46.97 -12.13 28.58
CA GLY A 567 48.19 -12.71 28.02
C GLY A 567 49.23 -11.66 27.62
N VAL A 568 50.40 -12.07 27.11
CA VAL A 568 51.54 -11.16 26.88
C VAL A 568 51.40 -10.38 25.56
N PHE A 569 50.54 -9.37 25.48
CA PHE A 569 50.32 -8.64 24.21
C PHE A 569 51.44 -7.66 23.77
N ALA A 570 52.24 -7.10 24.68
CA ALA A 570 53.19 -6.04 24.32
C ALA A 570 54.43 -5.90 25.24
N GLY A 571 55.60 -6.34 24.76
CA GLY A 571 56.91 -6.01 25.34
C GLY A 571 57.54 -7.13 26.18
N SER A 572 58.87 -7.08 26.33
CA SER A 572 59.64 -8.15 26.98
C SER A 572 59.61 -8.05 28.51
N GLY A 573 58.63 -8.70 29.14
CA GLY A 573 58.50 -8.87 30.58
C GLY A 573 57.58 -10.04 30.90
N SER A 574 57.83 -10.76 32.01
CA SER A 574 57.23 -12.06 32.31
C SER A 574 55.75 -12.04 32.72
N ALA A 575 55.00 -10.97 32.45
CA ALA A 575 53.70 -10.72 33.07
C ALA A 575 52.61 -10.35 32.07
N ASP A 576 51.42 -10.88 32.31
CA ASP A 576 50.29 -10.79 31.40
C ASP A 576 49.60 -9.43 31.39
N GLN A 577 48.94 -9.17 30.27
CA GLN A 577 48.28 -7.93 29.93
C GLN A 577 46.82 -8.20 29.63
N LEU A 578 45.96 -7.29 30.07
CA LEU A 578 44.53 -7.33 29.79
C LEU A 578 44.26 -6.65 28.46
N ILE A 579 43.74 -7.39 27.48
CA ILE A 579 42.98 -6.77 26.39
C ILE A 579 41.50 -6.70 26.75
N ALA A 580 40.90 -5.55 26.47
CA ALA A 580 39.47 -5.33 26.47
C ALA A 580 39.06 -4.90 25.06
N ILE A 581 38.10 -5.61 24.46
CA ILE A 581 37.44 -5.20 23.22
C ILE A 581 36.01 -4.77 23.58
N ASP A 582 35.72 -3.50 23.36
CA ASP A 582 34.40 -2.90 23.54
C ASP A 582 33.55 -3.03 22.27
N GLY A 583 32.30 -3.45 22.44
CA GLY A 583 31.22 -3.39 21.45
C GLY A 583 30.07 -2.45 21.84
N SER A 584 30.18 -1.70 22.94
CA SER A 584 29.14 -0.80 23.45
C SER A 584 29.18 0.62 22.87
N GLY A 585 30.33 1.08 22.35
CA GLY A 585 30.48 2.47 21.90
C GLY A 585 30.91 3.43 23.01
N TYR A 586 31.11 2.94 24.24
CA TYR A 586 31.52 3.73 25.40
C TYR A 586 32.97 3.39 25.76
N GLY A 587 33.81 4.43 25.82
CA GLY A 587 35.25 4.26 26.04
C GLY A 587 36.02 3.92 24.75
N PRO A 588 37.21 3.31 24.87
CA PRO A 588 37.99 2.83 23.74
C PRO A 588 37.44 1.50 23.19
N ARG A 589 37.30 1.42 21.87
CA ARG A 589 36.91 0.23 21.10
C ARG A 589 37.81 -0.97 21.38
N VAL A 590 39.12 -0.74 21.50
CA VAL A 590 40.10 -1.73 21.96
C VAL A 590 41.10 -1.05 22.89
N TYR A 591 41.39 -1.72 24.00
CA TYR A 591 42.31 -1.25 25.03
C TYR A 591 43.18 -2.40 25.50
N VAL A 592 44.51 -2.28 25.35
CA VAL A 592 45.49 -3.21 25.91
C VAL A 592 46.19 -2.53 27.07
N SER A 593 46.08 -3.11 28.26
CA SER A 593 46.64 -2.61 29.51
C SER A 593 47.55 -3.66 30.14
N GLY A 594 48.81 -3.30 30.27
CA GLY A 594 49.88 -4.14 30.80
C GLY A 594 50.33 -3.71 32.19
N TYR A 595 51.53 -4.17 32.53
CA TYR A 595 51.92 -4.41 33.91
C TYR A 595 51.96 -3.17 34.82
N VAL A 596 51.82 -3.47 36.10
CA VAL A 596 51.80 -2.54 37.21
C VAL A 596 53.19 -1.95 37.45
N ASN A 597 53.38 -0.65 37.22
CA ASN A 597 54.63 0.01 37.54
C ASN A 597 54.92 -0.04 39.06
N ALA A 598 56.15 0.23 39.48
CA ALA A 598 56.62 0.10 40.87
C ALA A 598 55.85 0.91 41.94
N ASN A 599 54.85 1.71 41.55
CA ASN A 599 53.96 2.46 42.44
C ASN A 599 52.49 1.94 42.46
N GLY A 600 52.17 0.83 41.79
CA GLY A 600 50.85 0.20 41.86
C GLY A 600 49.86 0.51 40.73
N PHE A 601 50.29 1.11 39.60
CA PHE A 601 49.39 1.48 38.49
C PHE A 601 49.71 0.74 37.19
N PRO A 602 48.72 0.15 36.48
CA PRO A 602 48.90 -0.47 35.18
C PRO A 602 49.22 0.56 34.09
N SER A 603 49.84 0.11 32.98
CA SER A 603 50.17 0.95 31.83
C SER A 603 49.35 0.62 30.59
N THR A 604 48.78 1.63 29.93
CA THR A 604 48.19 1.48 28.59
C THR A 604 49.28 1.22 27.54
N HIS A 605 49.15 0.14 26.77
CA HIS A 605 50.04 -0.18 25.64
C HIS A 605 49.38 0.12 24.29
N TYR A 606 48.08 -0.17 24.14
CA TYR A 606 47.28 0.15 22.95
C TYR A 606 45.94 0.75 23.35
N GLN A 607 45.46 1.76 22.61
CA GLN A 607 44.13 2.33 22.80
C GLN A 607 43.56 2.85 21.46
N GLU A 608 42.58 2.15 20.91
CA GLU A 608 41.82 2.58 19.74
C GLU A 608 40.46 3.13 20.17
N ALA A 609 40.17 4.38 19.80
CA ALA A 609 38.84 4.96 19.98
C ALA A 609 37.89 4.57 18.84
N TRP A 610 36.59 4.58 19.11
CA TRP A 610 35.56 4.36 18.08
C TRP A 610 35.72 5.32 16.90
N GLY A 611 35.79 4.75 15.69
CA GLY A 611 36.01 5.52 14.45
C GLY A 611 37.46 5.98 14.20
N ALA A 612 38.42 5.69 15.10
CA ALA A 612 39.83 6.03 14.87
C ALA A 612 40.48 5.21 13.73
N SER A 613 39.95 4.02 13.45
CA SER A 613 40.34 3.18 12.32
C SER A 613 39.16 2.41 11.72
N PRO A 614 39.14 2.18 10.39
CA PRO A 614 38.22 1.22 9.77
C PRO A 614 38.57 -0.24 10.09
N LEU A 615 39.80 -0.56 10.52
CA LEU A 615 40.36 -1.92 10.53
C LEU A 615 39.42 -2.97 11.18
N LEU A 616 39.02 -2.73 12.43
CA LEU A 616 38.18 -3.67 13.19
C LEU A 616 36.67 -3.53 12.87
N GLY A 617 36.29 -2.77 11.84
CA GLY A 617 34.89 -2.63 11.40
C GLY A 617 34.34 -3.96 10.90
N GLY A 618 33.26 -4.46 11.53
CA GLY A 618 32.68 -5.78 11.21
C GLY A 618 33.43 -6.99 11.78
N TRP A 619 34.44 -6.79 12.63
CA TRP A 619 35.24 -7.87 13.24
C TRP A 619 34.99 -8.10 14.73
N HIS A 620 34.09 -7.33 15.34
CA HIS A 620 33.80 -7.35 16.77
C HIS A 620 32.30 -7.54 17.07
N ASN A 621 31.52 -7.91 16.05
CA ASN A 621 30.07 -8.07 16.14
C ASN A 621 29.71 -9.24 17.09
N PRO A 622 28.49 -9.26 17.66
CA PRO A 622 28.02 -10.42 18.41
C PRO A 622 27.90 -11.63 17.49
N GLY A 623 28.59 -12.72 17.84
CA GLY A 623 28.73 -13.92 17.01
C GLY A 623 30.11 -14.08 16.37
N ASP A 624 30.89 -13.01 16.19
CA ASP A 624 32.29 -13.12 15.75
C ASP A 624 33.14 -13.75 16.86
N ILE A 625 33.98 -14.72 16.51
CA ILE A 625 34.86 -15.44 17.44
C ILE A 625 36.15 -14.62 17.63
N LYS A 626 36.63 -14.53 18.87
CA LYS A 626 37.92 -13.87 19.21
C LYS A 626 38.77 -14.82 20.05
N LEU A 627 39.92 -15.21 19.51
CA LEU A 627 40.93 -16.02 20.18
C LEU A 627 42.17 -15.18 20.46
N GLN A 628 42.94 -15.59 21.46
CA GLN A 628 44.22 -15.03 21.86
C GLN A 628 45.27 -16.14 21.76
N GLY A 629 46.50 -15.77 21.41
CA GLY A 629 47.67 -16.63 21.44
C GLY A 629 48.81 -16.06 20.61
N ASP A 630 50.02 -16.60 20.74
CA ASP A 630 51.14 -16.31 19.84
C ASP A 630 50.99 -17.08 18.52
N PHE A 631 49.96 -16.72 17.75
CA PHE A 631 49.66 -17.30 16.44
C PHE A 631 50.78 -17.12 15.41
N ARG A 632 51.84 -16.36 15.74
CA ARG A 632 52.94 -15.98 14.84
C ARG A 632 54.33 -16.44 15.26
N GLY A 633 54.50 -17.07 16.43
CA GLY A 633 55.79 -17.53 16.93
C GLY A 633 56.77 -16.38 17.21
N LEU A 634 56.27 -15.29 17.78
CA LEU A 634 57.01 -14.07 18.07
C LEU A 634 57.39 -13.93 19.56
N GLY A 635 56.95 -14.86 20.41
CA GLY A 635 57.17 -14.89 21.86
C GLY A 635 56.25 -13.95 22.65
N TYR A 636 55.08 -13.62 22.12
CA TYR A 636 54.07 -12.72 22.70
C TYR A 636 52.73 -12.89 21.95
N ASP A 637 51.61 -12.51 22.55
CA ASP A 637 50.28 -12.79 22.04
C ASP A 637 49.78 -11.83 20.95
N GLN A 638 48.93 -12.35 20.07
CA GLN A 638 48.10 -11.60 19.14
C GLN A 638 46.62 -11.97 19.33
N MET A 639 45.71 -11.17 18.77
CA MET A 639 44.30 -11.58 18.65
C MET A 639 44.04 -12.16 17.26
N LEU A 640 43.33 -13.29 17.22
CA LEU A 640 42.75 -13.86 16.01
C LEU A 640 41.24 -13.66 16.04
N PHE A 641 40.72 -12.99 15.01
CA PHE A 641 39.30 -12.75 14.78
C PHE A 641 38.79 -13.69 13.68
N ILE A 642 37.62 -14.29 13.90
CA ILE A 642 36.83 -14.95 12.85
C ILE A 642 35.50 -14.20 12.75
N ASN A 643 35.26 -13.57 11.61
CA ASN A 643 33.98 -12.95 11.29
C ASN A 643 32.97 -14.05 10.95
N ASN A 644 31.75 -13.94 11.46
CA ASN A 644 30.67 -14.92 11.24
C ASN A 644 29.46 -14.36 10.47
N ASP A 645 29.43 -13.06 10.14
CA ASP A 645 28.29 -12.42 9.45
C ASP A 645 28.48 -12.14 7.95
N GLY A 646 29.69 -12.38 7.41
CA GLY A 646 30.00 -12.18 5.99
C GLY A 646 30.42 -10.75 5.61
N MET A 647 30.39 -9.78 6.53
CA MET A 647 30.60 -8.35 6.24
C MET A 647 32.02 -7.86 6.55
N GLY A 648 33.02 -8.47 5.89
CA GLY A 648 34.41 -8.01 6.00
C GLY A 648 35.40 -8.94 5.31
N GLY A 649 36.54 -9.15 5.96
CA GLY A 649 37.29 -10.38 5.75
C GLY A 649 36.65 -11.53 6.54
N ARG A 650 37.29 -12.69 6.50
CA ARG A 650 36.85 -13.92 7.17
C ARG A 650 37.65 -14.19 8.45
N VAL A 651 38.97 -14.24 8.33
CA VAL A 651 39.90 -14.46 9.46
C VAL A 651 41.01 -13.44 9.41
N MET A 652 41.36 -12.86 10.57
CA MET A 652 42.39 -11.86 10.69
C MET A 652 43.19 -12.04 11.99
N VAL A 653 44.51 -11.98 11.91
CA VAL A 653 45.39 -11.92 13.09
C VAL A 653 45.94 -10.49 13.22
N THR A 654 45.71 -9.84 14.35
CA THR A 654 46.17 -8.47 14.64
C THR A 654 47.12 -8.41 15.83
N ASP A 655 48.21 -7.68 15.64
CA ASP A 655 49.30 -7.47 16.59
C ASP A 655 49.21 -6.05 17.17
N PHE A 656 49.13 -5.96 18.51
CA PHE A 656 48.96 -4.71 19.25
C PHE A 656 50.27 -4.18 19.86
N ARG A 657 51.39 -4.92 19.73
CA ARG A 657 52.67 -4.70 20.44
C ARG A 657 53.20 -3.27 20.31
N ASP A 658 53.08 -2.69 19.12
CA ASP A 658 53.69 -1.40 18.78
C ASP A 658 52.85 -0.18 19.24
N GLY A 659 51.66 -0.39 19.81
CA GLY A 659 50.79 0.65 20.39
C GLY A 659 50.21 1.67 19.40
N ALA A 660 50.62 1.62 18.13
CA ALA A 660 50.16 2.50 17.06
C ALA A 660 48.76 2.09 16.57
N VAL A 661 47.85 3.05 16.40
CA VAL A 661 46.53 2.82 15.82
C VAL A 661 46.57 3.09 14.31
N PRO A 662 46.11 2.17 13.44
CA PRO A 662 45.64 0.81 13.76
C PRO A 662 46.75 -0.20 14.08
N ALA A 663 46.37 -1.22 14.85
CA ALA A 663 47.13 -2.46 15.05
C ALA A 663 47.63 -3.09 13.74
N GLU A 664 48.77 -3.80 13.82
CA GLU A 664 49.40 -4.38 12.64
C GLU A 664 48.71 -5.70 12.24
N VAL A 665 48.28 -5.82 10.99
CA VAL A 665 47.66 -7.05 10.46
C VAL A 665 48.74 -8.04 10.06
N ARG A 666 48.81 -9.17 10.78
CA ARG A 666 49.77 -10.26 10.52
C ARG A 666 49.23 -11.28 9.50
N TYR A 667 47.94 -11.61 9.57
CA TYR A 667 47.22 -12.52 8.64
C TYR A 667 45.87 -11.88 8.28
N LEU A 668 45.41 -12.05 7.03
CA LEU A 668 44.07 -11.64 6.59
C LEU A 668 43.57 -12.50 5.42
N GLU A 669 42.59 -13.37 5.69
CA GLU A 669 41.82 -14.10 4.69
C GLU A 669 40.50 -13.38 4.42
N SER A 670 40.12 -13.21 3.15
CA SER A 670 38.83 -12.66 2.73
C SER A 670 37.79 -13.76 2.48
N TRP A 671 36.51 -13.44 2.64
CA TRP A 671 35.43 -14.36 2.30
C TRP A 671 35.51 -14.87 0.86
N GLY A 672 35.44 -16.19 0.68
CA GLY A 672 35.57 -16.84 -0.62
C GLY A 672 36.98 -16.88 -1.21
N GLN A 673 38.01 -16.34 -0.54
CA GLN A 673 39.41 -16.42 -0.99
C GLN A 673 39.94 -17.87 -0.96
N ASN A 674 39.50 -18.67 0.01
CA ASN A 674 39.77 -20.10 0.08
C ASN A 674 38.62 -20.87 0.76
N GLY A 675 38.58 -22.19 0.55
CA GLY A 675 37.55 -23.09 1.09
C GLY A 675 37.87 -23.81 2.41
N LEU A 676 39.10 -23.73 2.94
CA LEU A 676 39.59 -24.57 4.05
C LEU A 676 38.67 -24.54 5.28
N LEU A 677 38.26 -23.33 5.70
CA LEU A 677 37.45 -23.13 6.91
C LEU A 677 35.93 -23.25 6.67
N ASN A 678 35.46 -23.55 5.46
CA ASN A 678 34.02 -23.66 5.18
C ASN A 678 33.36 -24.76 6.04
N GLY A 679 32.40 -24.40 6.91
CA GLY A 679 31.73 -25.36 7.81
C GLY A 679 32.55 -25.75 9.04
N TRP A 680 33.34 -24.82 9.58
CA TRP A 680 34.15 -25.00 10.80
C TRP A 680 34.00 -23.87 11.83
N HIS A 681 33.08 -22.94 11.58
CA HIS A 681 32.80 -21.74 12.38
C HIS A 681 31.29 -21.47 12.43
N ASP A 682 30.48 -22.53 12.24
CA ASP A 682 29.03 -22.46 12.42
C ASP A 682 28.69 -22.34 13.92
N THR A 683 27.47 -21.90 14.26
CA THR A 683 27.06 -21.53 15.64
C THR A 683 27.23 -22.63 16.72
N GLU A 684 27.38 -23.90 16.31
CA GLU A 684 27.57 -25.04 17.22
C GLU A 684 29.03 -25.54 17.28
N ASP A 685 29.88 -25.09 16.36
CA ASP A 685 31.29 -25.48 16.27
C ASP A 685 32.14 -24.80 17.37
N LEU A 686 33.19 -25.49 17.84
CA LEU A 686 34.11 -24.98 18.86
C LEU A 686 35.47 -24.64 18.24
N GLN A 687 36.07 -23.52 18.67
CA GLN A 687 37.42 -23.12 18.29
C GLN A 687 38.26 -22.85 19.56
N LEU A 688 39.46 -23.41 19.61
CA LEU A 688 40.41 -23.31 20.72
C LEU A 688 41.77 -22.85 20.20
N ALA A 689 42.55 -22.15 21.02
CA ALA A 689 43.92 -21.72 20.70
C ALA A 689 44.92 -22.34 21.69
N GLY A 690 46.12 -22.65 21.20
CA GLY A 690 47.23 -23.26 21.96
C GLY A 690 48.25 -23.95 21.03
N ASP A 691 49.42 -24.35 21.54
CA ASP A 691 50.43 -25.10 20.81
C ASP A 691 50.13 -26.62 20.79
N PHE A 692 49.01 -26.98 20.17
CA PHE A 692 48.56 -28.37 20.06
C PHE A 692 49.55 -29.28 19.30
N LEU A 693 50.38 -28.71 18.42
CA LEU A 693 51.30 -29.43 17.52
C LEU A 693 52.77 -29.40 17.96
N ASN A 694 53.09 -28.86 19.15
CA ASN A 694 54.45 -28.76 19.68
C ASN A 694 55.41 -28.07 18.69
N ARG A 695 55.01 -26.88 18.22
CA ARG A 695 55.76 -26.01 17.30
C ARG A 695 56.47 -24.85 18.00
N GLY A 696 56.10 -24.55 19.25
CA GLY A 696 56.58 -23.43 20.06
C GLY A 696 55.81 -22.12 19.84
N HIS A 697 54.59 -22.21 19.32
CA HIS A 697 53.68 -21.08 19.00
C HIS A 697 52.25 -21.58 18.84
N ASP A 698 51.25 -20.71 18.90
CA ASP A 698 49.84 -21.15 18.95
C ASP A 698 49.23 -21.46 17.58
N GLN A 699 48.38 -22.48 17.55
CA GLN A 699 47.52 -22.82 16.43
C GLN A 699 46.05 -22.71 16.83
N VAL A 700 45.13 -22.75 15.86
CA VAL A 700 43.69 -22.87 16.16
C VAL A 700 43.20 -24.27 15.87
N LEU A 701 42.70 -24.95 16.90
CA LEU A 701 41.94 -26.18 16.78
C LEU A 701 40.47 -25.82 16.51
N PHE A 702 39.95 -26.32 15.40
CA PHE A 702 38.56 -26.27 14.99
C PHE A 702 37.92 -27.64 15.23
N PHE A 703 36.86 -27.68 16.04
CA PHE A 703 36.04 -28.87 16.28
C PHE A 703 34.65 -28.63 15.69
N ASN A 704 34.42 -29.22 14.51
CA ASN A 704 33.11 -29.23 13.87
C ASN A 704 32.15 -30.08 14.72
N ARG A 705 30.97 -29.55 15.04
CA ARG A 705 29.88 -30.29 15.70
C ARG A 705 28.67 -30.51 14.78
N SER A 706 28.54 -29.75 13.70
CA SER A 706 27.44 -29.87 12.73
C SER A 706 27.44 -31.19 11.94
N GLY A 707 28.52 -31.97 11.96
CA GLY A 707 28.62 -33.32 11.39
C GLY A 707 28.85 -33.36 9.87
N THR A 708 28.91 -32.21 9.20
CA THR A 708 29.10 -32.09 7.75
C THR A 708 30.50 -31.58 7.38
N GLY A 709 31.49 -32.46 7.40
CA GLY A 709 32.86 -32.12 7.00
C GLY A 709 33.91 -33.08 7.55
N GLY A 710 35.01 -32.52 8.04
CA GLY A 710 35.86 -33.20 9.03
C GLY A 710 35.24 -33.12 10.43
N ARG A 711 35.89 -33.76 11.40
CA ARG A 711 35.54 -33.68 12.84
C ARG A 711 36.41 -32.64 13.53
N VAL A 712 37.73 -32.78 13.44
CA VAL A 712 38.71 -31.87 14.06
C VAL A 712 39.75 -31.47 13.03
N MET A 713 40.18 -30.22 13.03
CA MET A 713 41.27 -29.69 12.21
C MET A 713 42.10 -28.71 13.04
N ILE A 714 43.43 -28.73 12.92
CA ILE A 714 44.30 -27.73 13.56
C ILE A 714 45.00 -26.95 12.46
N ASN A 715 44.85 -25.61 12.47
CA ASN A 715 45.43 -24.71 11.49
C ASN A 715 46.45 -23.76 12.12
N ASP A 716 47.61 -23.68 11.47
CA ASP A 716 48.75 -22.84 11.86
C ASP A 716 48.78 -21.57 10.99
N PHE A 717 48.87 -20.41 11.65
CA PHE A 717 48.82 -19.08 11.02
C PHE A 717 50.20 -18.37 10.99
N SER A 718 51.26 -19.07 11.40
CA SER A 718 52.57 -18.49 11.71
C SER A 718 53.35 -17.95 10.52
N ASP A 719 53.18 -18.49 9.32
CA ASP A 719 53.83 -17.99 8.10
C ASP A 719 53.14 -16.72 7.57
N GLY A 720 51.84 -16.56 7.79
CA GLY A 720 51.02 -15.45 7.31
C GLY A 720 50.54 -15.59 5.86
N ALA A 721 50.75 -16.74 5.22
CA ALA A 721 50.20 -17.01 3.90
C ALA A 721 48.73 -17.41 3.99
N VAL A 722 47.93 -17.05 2.98
CA VAL A 722 46.54 -17.52 2.89
C VAL A 722 46.46 -18.67 1.87
N PRO A 723 45.93 -19.85 2.25
CA PRO A 723 45.40 -20.20 3.57
C PRO A 723 46.47 -20.65 4.57
N ALA A 724 46.11 -20.57 5.85
CA ALA A 724 46.78 -21.21 6.97
C ALA A 724 47.09 -22.72 6.74
N GLU A 725 48.15 -23.23 7.36
CA GLU A 725 48.59 -24.62 7.20
C GLU A 725 47.76 -25.56 8.09
N ALA A 726 47.00 -26.48 7.47
CA ALA A 726 46.29 -27.54 8.19
C ALA A 726 47.27 -28.64 8.66
N GLY A 727 47.81 -28.48 9.87
CA GLY A 727 48.78 -29.40 10.48
C GLY A 727 48.18 -30.68 11.06
N TYR A 728 46.85 -30.75 11.21
CA TYR A 728 46.12 -31.94 11.70
C TYR A 728 44.70 -31.99 11.14
N HIS A 729 44.17 -33.20 10.89
CA HIS A 729 42.77 -33.41 10.50
C HIS A 729 42.23 -34.82 10.86
N GLU A 730 41.14 -34.89 11.62
CA GLU A 730 40.30 -36.07 11.81
C GLU A 730 39.03 -36.00 10.96
N SER A 731 38.67 -37.11 10.31
CA SER A 731 37.37 -37.29 9.64
C SER A 731 36.36 -37.98 10.54
N TRP A 732 35.06 -37.66 10.41
CA TRP A 732 33.97 -38.38 11.08
C TRP A 732 33.94 -39.90 10.81
N SER A 733 34.52 -40.34 9.69
CA SER A 733 34.67 -41.75 9.28
C SER A 733 35.92 -42.46 9.83
N GLN A 734 36.76 -41.77 10.61
CA GLN A 734 37.93 -42.32 11.30
C GLN A 734 37.61 -42.61 12.78
N PRO A 735 38.43 -43.45 13.46
CA PRO A 735 38.32 -43.68 14.91
C PRO A 735 38.21 -42.37 15.70
N ASN A 736 37.46 -42.38 16.80
CA ASN A 736 37.02 -41.16 17.46
C ASN A 736 37.79 -40.90 18.75
N SER A 737 38.62 -39.86 18.79
CA SER A 737 39.27 -39.39 20.01
C SER A 737 38.27 -38.68 20.95
N PHE A 738 37.23 -38.06 20.38
CA PHE A 738 36.17 -37.30 21.06
C PHE A 738 34.87 -38.12 21.30
N GLU A 739 34.95 -39.46 21.40
CA GLU A 739 33.74 -40.33 21.46
C GLU A 739 32.77 -40.08 22.64
N ASP A 740 33.25 -39.44 23.70
CA ASP A 740 32.44 -39.03 24.87
C ASP A 740 32.59 -37.51 25.13
N CYS A 741 32.90 -36.73 24.09
CA CYS A 741 33.30 -35.31 24.18
C CYS A 741 32.82 -34.53 22.94
N SER A 742 31.52 -34.52 22.68
CA SER A 742 30.95 -33.93 21.46
C SER A 742 29.60 -33.22 21.66
N GLU A 743 29.06 -33.19 22.88
CA GLU A 743 27.79 -32.56 23.17
C GLU A 743 27.96 -31.02 23.34
N PRO A 744 26.94 -30.20 23.05
CA PRO A 744 27.09 -28.74 23.06
C PRO A 744 27.50 -28.15 24.42
N ASP A 745 27.14 -28.80 25.53
CA ASP A 745 27.42 -28.36 26.90
C ASP A 745 28.71 -28.95 27.50
N ASP A 746 29.35 -29.91 26.83
CA ASP A 746 30.68 -30.41 27.19
C ASP A 746 31.69 -29.25 27.30
N LYS A 747 32.52 -29.27 28.34
CA LYS A 747 33.49 -28.20 28.63
C LYS A 747 34.88 -28.58 28.13
N PHE A 748 35.60 -27.62 27.58
CA PHE A 748 36.92 -27.81 27.00
C PHE A 748 37.89 -26.76 27.53
N TYR A 749 39.08 -27.21 27.90
CA TYR A 749 40.17 -26.40 28.41
C TYR A 749 41.44 -26.74 27.63
N VAL A 750 42.28 -25.74 27.45
CA VAL A 750 43.61 -25.87 26.84
C VAL A 750 44.65 -25.62 27.92
N GLY A 751 45.78 -26.30 27.82
CA GLY A 751 46.90 -26.21 28.75
C GLY A 751 47.83 -27.42 28.62
N ASP A 752 49.05 -27.28 29.12
CA ASP A 752 49.98 -28.37 29.33
C ASP A 752 49.69 -29.10 30.65
N PHE A 753 48.56 -29.80 30.69
CA PHE A 753 48.13 -30.58 31.86
C PHE A 753 49.06 -31.76 32.23
N GLN A 754 50.13 -32.03 31.46
CA GLN A 754 51.03 -33.17 31.65
C GLN A 754 52.54 -32.84 31.68
N ASN A 755 52.93 -31.57 31.75
CA ASN A 755 54.33 -31.11 31.79
C ASN A 755 55.16 -31.65 30.61
N ARG A 756 54.81 -31.19 29.41
CA ARG A 756 55.41 -31.57 28.13
C ARG A 756 55.97 -30.38 27.34
N GLY A 757 55.65 -29.15 27.73
CA GLY A 757 56.01 -27.91 27.04
C GLY A 757 55.16 -27.62 25.79
N TYR A 758 53.96 -28.20 25.68
CA TYR A 758 53.02 -27.99 24.58
C TYR A 758 51.58 -28.30 25.02
N ASP A 759 50.59 -27.74 24.35
CA ASP A 759 49.20 -27.79 24.79
C ASP A 759 48.47 -29.11 24.52
N GLN A 760 47.57 -29.45 25.44
CA GLN A 760 46.63 -30.55 25.32
C GLN A 760 45.19 -30.04 25.52
N VAL A 761 44.21 -30.78 24.99
CA VAL A 761 42.79 -30.47 25.21
C VAL A 761 42.25 -31.34 26.34
N LEU A 762 41.88 -30.73 27.46
CA LEU A 762 41.10 -31.36 28.52
C LEU A 762 39.60 -31.18 28.23
N CYS A 763 38.87 -32.28 28.18
CA CYS A 763 37.41 -32.33 28.03
C CYS A 763 36.77 -32.79 29.35
N ILE A 764 35.68 -32.12 29.75
CA ILE A 764 34.74 -32.59 30.78
C ILE A 764 33.38 -32.88 30.12
N ASN A 765 33.03 -34.16 30.12
CA ASN A 765 31.79 -34.70 29.56
C ASN A 765 30.60 -34.46 30.50
N ARG A 766 29.51 -33.88 29.98
CA ARG A 766 28.29 -33.57 30.74
C ARG A 766 27.14 -34.57 30.58
N SER A 767 27.13 -35.37 29.52
CA SER A 767 26.08 -36.38 29.23
C SER A 767 25.80 -37.36 30.37
N GLY A 768 26.81 -37.60 31.22
CA GLY A 768 26.80 -38.62 32.28
C GLY A 768 27.14 -40.04 31.79
N THR A 769 27.23 -40.25 30.47
CA THR A 769 27.59 -41.52 29.82
C THR A 769 28.99 -41.47 29.22
N GLY A 770 29.76 -42.55 29.39
CA GLY A 770 31.15 -42.63 28.88
C GLY A 770 32.21 -42.22 29.91
N ALA A 771 33.33 -41.66 29.44
CA ALA A 771 34.34 -41.06 30.30
C ALA A 771 33.96 -39.63 30.72
N ARG A 772 34.04 -39.31 32.01
CA ARG A 772 33.72 -38.00 32.61
C ARG A 772 34.78 -36.94 32.30
N VAL A 773 36.06 -37.34 32.23
CA VAL A 773 37.18 -36.47 31.84
C VAL A 773 38.09 -37.19 30.84
N LYS A 774 38.60 -36.46 29.84
CA LYS A 774 39.67 -36.90 28.92
C LYS A 774 40.71 -35.80 28.74
N ILE A 775 41.96 -36.18 28.50
CA ILE A 775 43.00 -35.28 27.96
C ILE A 775 43.48 -35.84 26.62
N LEU A 776 43.52 -34.98 25.60
CA LEU A 776 43.83 -35.32 24.21
C LEU A 776 45.09 -34.58 23.74
N ASP A 777 46.05 -35.33 23.20
CA ASP A 777 47.35 -34.86 22.73
C ASP A 777 47.46 -34.99 21.21
N PHE A 778 47.78 -33.89 20.53
CA PHE A 778 47.82 -33.75 19.08
C PHE A 778 49.24 -33.62 18.52
N SER A 779 50.27 -33.58 19.36
CA SER A 779 51.65 -33.16 19.01
C SER A 779 52.34 -34.02 17.95
N THR A 780 51.79 -35.20 17.61
CA THR A 780 52.31 -36.04 16.53
C THR A 780 51.86 -35.59 15.14
N GLY A 781 50.86 -34.71 15.02
CA GLY A 781 50.23 -34.32 13.74
C GLY A 781 49.48 -35.46 13.03
N VAL A 782 49.30 -36.62 13.69
CA VAL A 782 48.72 -37.84 13.08
C VAL A 782 47.44 -38.23 13.80
N ALA A 783 46.34 -38.27 13.06
CA ALA A 783 45.03 -38.70 13.55
C ALA A 783 44.92 -40.22 13.77
N PRO A 784 44.14 -40.70 14.76
CA PRO A 784 43.40 -39.92 15.77
C PRO A 784 44.29 -39.44 16.92
N ALA A 785 43.77 -38.47 17.69
CA ALA A 785 44.52 -37.84 18.79
C ALA A 785 44.83 -38.85 19.91
N GLN A 786 45.96 -38.66 20.59
CA GLN A 786 46.40 -39.58 21.62
C GLN A 786 45.72 -39.25 22.94
N VAL A 787 44.80 -40.12 23.39
CA VAL A 787 44.22 -40.03 24.73
C VAL A 787 45.34 -40.25 25.77
N ARG A 788 45.55 -39.27 26.65
CA ARG A 788 46.61 -39.26 27.67
C ARG A 788 46.12 -39.43 29.10
N TYR A 789 44.88 -39.04 29.35
CA TYR A 789 44.16 -39.22 30.61
C TYR A 789 42.72 -39.60 30.27
N VAL A 790 42.13 -40.51 31.05
CA VAL A 790 40.72 -40.89 30.90
C VAL A 790 40.16 -41.35 32.24
N GLU A 791 39.04 -40.75 32.64
CA GLU A 791 38.36 -41.03 33.90
C GLU A 791 36.91 -41.45 33.62
N ALA A 792 36.49 -42.61 34.13
CA ALA A 792 35.16 -43.15 33.85
C ALA A 792 34.06 -42.45 34.68
N SER A 793 32.86 -42.30 34.11
CA SER A 793 31.68 -41.79 34.84
C SER A 793 31.46 -42.55 36.16
N GLY A 794 31.40 -41.83 37.28
CA GLY A 794 31.23 -42.37 38.63
C GLY A 794 32.48 -43.00 39.27
N ALA A 795 33.67 -42.94 38.64
CA ALA A 795 34.91 -43.42 39.24
C ALA A 795 35.43 -42.51 40.38
N PHE A 796 35.09 -41.21 40.33
CA PHE A 796 35.57 -40.18 41.23
C PHE A 796 34.50 -39.08 41.36
N THR A 797 34.08 -38.77 42.58
CA THR A 797 32.99 -37.80 42.85
C THR A 797 33.51 -36.35 42.90
N LEU A 798 34.62 -36.06 42.21
CA LEU A 798 35.30 -34.77 42.31
C LEU A 798 34.47 -33.64 41.70
N PHE A 799 33.88 -33.91 40.54
CA PHE A 799 33.13 -32.95 39.73
C PHE A 799 31.64 -32.90 40.08
N ASP A 800 31.21 -33.53 41.18
CA ASP A 800 29.81 -33.64 41.58
C ASP A 800 29.37 -32.33 42.26
N GLY A 801 28.55 -31.53 41.56
CA GLY A 801 28.17 -30.19 42.00
C GLY A 801 29.28 -29.14 41.83
N LEU A 802 30.24 -29.38 40.92
CA LEU A 802 31.27 -28.40 40.50
C LEU A 802 31.19 -28.09 39.00
N THR A 803 30.14 -28.56 38.31
CA THR A 803 29.96 -28.43 36.87
C THR A 803 28.60 -27.87 36.51
N ASP A 804 27.88 -27.24 37.43
CA ASP A 804 26.55 -26.70 37.14
C ASP A 804 26.62 -25.44 36.27
N ALA A 805 25.48 -24.97 35.76
CA ALA A 805 25.45 -23.90 34.75
C ALA A 805 25.98 -22.55 35.27
N ASP A 806 25.93 -22.37 36.59
CA ASP A 806 26.39 -21.17 37.30
C ASP A 806 27.85 -21.30 37.81
N ASP A 807 28.50 -22.47 37.66
CA ASP A 807 29.86 -22.71 38.17
C ASP A 807 30.94 -22.20 37.20
N ASN A 808 31.98 -21.56 37.75
CA ASN A 808 33.08 -20.99 36.97
C ASN A 808 34.33 -21.87 37.05
N GLN A 809 35.03 -22.03 35.93
CA GLN A 809 36.14 -22.97 35.78
C GLN A 809 37.20 -22.40 34.82
N ALA A 810 38.48 -22.62 35.11
CA ALA A 810 39.60 -22.18 34.27
C ALA A 810 40.81 -23.09 34.42
N ALA A 811 41.65 -23.17 33.37
CA ALA A 811 42.97 -23.80 33.42
C ALA A 811 44.07 -22.75 33.61
N GLY A 812 45.21 -23.19 34.13
CA GLY A 812 46.41 -22.37 34.40
C GLY A 812 47.36 -23.08 35.37
N ASP A 813 48.64 -22.69 35.42
CA ASP A 813 49.59 -23.14 36.45
C ASP A 813 49.41 -22.30 37.73
N PHE A 814 48.25 -22.44 38.37
CA PHE A 814 47.91 -21.79 39.64
C PHE A 814 48.87 -22.14 40.79
N ARG A 815 49.71 -23.15 40.61
CA ARG A 815 50.59 -23.73 41.63
C ARG A 815 52.08 -23.39 41.44
N GLY A 816 52.50 -22.91 40.28
CA GLY A 816 53.91 -22.68 39.94
C GLY A 816 54.72 -23.97 39.83
N LEU A 817 54.14 -24.99 39.21
CA LEU A 817 54.72 -26.34 39.05
C LEU A 817 55.22 -26.61 37.61
N GLY A 818 55.00 -25.69 36.67
CA GLY A 818 55.40 -25.78 35.28
C GLY A 818 54.49 -26.67 34.43
N TYR A 819 53.20 -26.74 34.76
CA TYR A 819 52.14 -27.46 34.04
C TYR A 819 50.77 -26.97 34.51
N ASP A 820 49.73 -27.15 33.70
CA ASP A 820 48.41 -26.61 34.01
C ASP A 820 47.58 -27.48 34.95
N GLN A 821 46.83 -26.81 35.82
CA GLN A 821 45.80 -27.43 36.68
C GLN A 821 44.44 -26.83 36.35
N LEU A 822 43.35 -27.47 36.79
CA LEU A 822 41.99 -26.96 36.61
C LEU A 822 41.46 -26.37 37.92
N LEU A 823 41.20 -25.07 37.93
CA LEU A 823 40.43 -24.39 38.97
C LEU A 823 38.93 -24.57 38.72
N LEU A 824 38.20 -24.90 39.78
CA LEU A 824 36.74 -24.98 39.85
C LEU A 824 36.24 -24.06 40.97
N VAL A 825 35.21 -23.28 40.71
CA VAL A 825 34.53 -22.39 41.67
C VAL A 825 33.03 -22.64 41.63
N ASN A 826 32.48 -23.00 42.79
CA ASN A 826 31.11 -23.47 42.95
C ASN A 826 30.19 -22.36 43.45
N ASN A 827 29.18 -22.03 42.65
CA ASN A 827 28.17 -21.03 43.00
C ASN A 827 26.83 -21.65 43.43
N GLY A 828 26.71 -22.98 43.32
CA GLY A 828 25.63 -23.79 43.86
C GLY A 828 25.72 -24.08 45.36
N THR A 829 24.86 -24.98 45.85
CA THR A 829 24.71 -25.30 47.28
C THR A 829 25.27 -26.67 47.69
N SER A 830 26.03 -27.33 46.82
CA SER A 830 26.48 -28.72 46.98
C SER A 830 27.83 -28.93 46.31
N GLY A 831 28.76 -29.62 46.98
CA GLY A 831 30.17 -29.71 46.58
C GLY A 831 31.07 -28.78 47.42
N PRO A 832 32.40 -28.78 47.20
CA PRO A 832 33.29 -27.76 47.77
C PRO A 832 33.05 -26.38 47.12
N ALA A 833 33.37 -25.30 47.82
CA ALA A 833 33.25 -23.91 47.35
C ALA A 833 34.24 -23.56 46.24
N MET A 834 35.45 -24.12 46.32
CA MET A 834 36.53 -23.93 45.37
C MET A 834 37.43 -25.16 45.39
N LEU A 835 38.03 -25.51 44.25
CA LEU A 835 38.90 -26.67 44.13
C LEU A 835 39.95 -26.47 43.02
N ILE A 836 41.17 -26.96 43.22
CA ILE A 836 42.19 -27.07 42.16
C ILE A 836 42.51 -28.55 41.96
N ALA A 837 42.27 -29.05 40.75
CA ALA A 837 42.46 -30.42 40.31
C ALA A 837 43.68 -30.55 39.38
N ASP A 838 44.49 -31.57 39.63
CA ASP A 838 45.75 -31.84 38.93
C ASP A 838 45.68 -33.19 38.19
N PHE A 839 46.08 -33.18 36.92
CA PHE A 839 46.00 -34.33 36.00
C PHE A 839 47.39 -34.80 35.51
N PHE A 840 48.45 -34.31 36.17
CA PHE A 840 49.84 -34.66 35.91
C PHE A 840 50.10 -36.18 36.02
N ASP A 841 51.18 -36.64 35.38
CA ASP A 841 51.59 -38.04 35.16
C ASP A 841 50.61 -38.95 34.38
N GLY A 842 49.32 -38.61 34.32
CA GLY A 842 48.30 -39.30 33.54
C GLY A 842 47.56 -40.43 34.28
N VAL A 843 47.83 -40.64 35.57
CA VAL A 843 47.11 -41.62 36.40
C VAL A 843 45.80 -41.02 36.92
N ALA A 844 44.67 -41.64 36.56
CA ALA A 844 43.36 -41.32 37.15
C ALA A 844 43.18 -42.05 38.51
N PRO A 845 42.49 -41.45 39.50
CA PRO A 845 41.82 -40.13 39.47
C PRO A 845 42.75 -38.94 39.76
N ALA A 846 42.34 -37.76 39.30
CA ALA A 846 43.06 -36.48 39.45
C ALA A 846 43.35 -36.12 40.92
N GLU A 847 44.50 -35.50 41.20
CA GLU A 847 44.88 -35.13 42.55
C GLU A 847 44.30 -33.75 42.95
N VAL A 848 43.70 -33.67 44.13
CA VAL A 848 43.15 -32.41 44.65
C VAL A 848 44.25 -31.62 45.36
N ARG A 849 44.82 -30.62 44.67
CA ARG A 849 45.90 -29.76 45.20
C ARG A 849 45.39 -28.72 46.19
N TYR A 850 44.14 -28.27 46.05
CA TYR A 850 43.47 -27.33 46.95
C TYR A 850 41.96 -27.61 46.97
N SER A 851 41.30 -27.45 48.12
CA SER A 851 39.84 -27.53 48.22
C SER A 851 39.32 -26.71 49.40
N GLU A 852 38.23 -25.98 49.19
CA GLU A 852 37.55 -25.16 50.20
C GLU A 852 36.13 -25.67 50.44
N ALA A 853 35.65 -25.67 51.69
CA ALA A 853 34.27 -26.04 52.00
C ALA A 853 33.30 -24.86 51.86
N GLN A 854 32.04 -25.14 51.51
CA GLN A 854 30.99 -24.12 51.39
C GLN A 854 30.82 -23.29 52.67
N GLY A 855 30.79 -21.97 52.51
CA GLY A 855 30.66 -20.99 53.60
C GLY A 855 31.93 -20.72 54.43
N VAL A 856 33.12 -21.18 54.01
CA VAL A 856 34.39 -20.88 54.70
C VAL A 856 34.90 -19.46 54.37
N SER A 857 34.85 -19.05 53.11
CA SER A 857 35.17 -17.69 52.67
C SER A 857 34.00 -17.02 51.92
N TYR A 858 34.22 -15.77 51.52
CA TYR A 858 33.32 -14.99 50.66
C TYR A 858 33.77 -14.98 49.19
N TYR A 859 34.81 -15.77 48.85
CA TYR A 859 35.42 -15.76 47.51
C TYR A 859 34.51 -16.31 46.39
N PRO A 860 33.74 -17.41 46.55
CA PRO A 860 32.89 -17.93 45.47
C PRO A 860 31.88 -16.89 44.97
N THR A 861 31.14 -16.26 45.91
CA THR A 861 30.18 -15.19 45.63
C THR A 861 30.76 -13.92 44.99
N LEU A 862 32.09 -13.76 44.98
CA LEU A 862 32.79 -12.68 44.26
C LEU A 862 33.34 -13.13 42.90
N LEU A 863 33.78 -14.39 42.82
CA LEU A 863 34.28 -15.05 41.60
C LEU A 863 33.14 -15.48 40.65
N ALA A 864 31.88 -15.39 41.08
CA ALA A 864 30.70 -15.79 40.32
C ALA A 864 30.47 -15.03 39.00
N ASN A 865 30.90 -13.76 38.89
CA ASN A 865 30.55 -12.92 37.73
C ASN A 865 31.51 -13.07 36.54
N ARG A 866 32.81 -12.81 36.76
CA ARG A 866 33.87 -12.88 35.76
C ARG A 866 35.19 -13.18 36.45
N MET A 867 35.89 -14.20 35.97
CA MET A 867 37.27 -14.54 36.34
C MET A 867 38.14 -14.51 35.07
N LEU A 868 39.39 -14.11 35.24
CA LEU A 868 40.44 -14.12 34.22
C LEU A 868 41.68 -14.76 34.82
N VAL A 869 42.46 -15.45 33.99
CA VAL A 869 43.66 -16.21 34.41
C VAL A 869 44.85 -15.78 33.56
N GLY A 870 46.02 -15.76 34.19
CA GLY A 870 47.28 -15.31 33.62
C GLY A 870 48.29 -14.97 34.72
N ASP A 871 49.55 -14.80 34.37
CA ASP A 871 50.60 -14.30 35.28
C ASP A 871 50.54 -12.77 35.41
N PHE A 872 49.45 -12.28 35.99
CA PHE A 872 49.22 -10.87 36.32
C PHE A 872 50.23 -10.27 37.31
N ARG A 873 51.22 -11.03 37.79
CA ARG A 873 52.25 -10.60 38.75
C ARG A 873 53.69 -10.83 38.26
N GLY A 874 53.88 -11.47 37.11
CA GLY A 874 55.20 -11.78 36.53
C GLY A 874 56.04 -12.78 37.33
N LEU A 875 55.39 -13.67 38.08
CA LEU A 875 55.97 -14.60 39.05
C LEU A 875 56.29 -16.00 38.47
N GLY A 876 56.03 -16.23 37.18
CA GLY A 876 56.22 -17.51 36.50
C GLY A 876 55.16 -18.57 36.82
N HIS A 877 53.94 -18.14 37.15
CA HIS A 877 52.79 -18.99 37.47
C HIS A 877 51.49 -18.17 37.39
N ASP A 878 50.33 -18.82 37.27
CA ASP A 878 49.05 -18.13 37.06
C ASP A 878 48.37 -17.64 38.33
N GLN A 879 47.68 -16.52 38.22
CA GLN A 879 46.80 -15.98 39.27
C GLN A 879 45.40 -15.70 38.71
N VAL A 880 44.40 -15.55 39.59
CA VAL A 880 43.01 -15.28 39.19
C VAL A 880 42.63 -13.83 39.45
N LEU A 881 42.38 -13.07 38.39
CA LEU A 881 41.87 -11.70 38.44
C LEU A 881 40.34 -11.70 38.38
N TYR A 882 39.66 -11.03 39.32
CA TYR A 882 38.20 -10.95 39.38
C TYR A 882 37.67 -9.58 39.85
N GLY A 883 36.38 -9.32 39.63
CA GLY A 883 35.67 -8.10 40.07
C GLY A 883 34.19 -8.33 40.36
N SER A 884 33.61 -7.47 41.22
CA SER A 884 32.18 -7.52 41.61
C SER A 884 31.39 -6.39 40.99
N SER A 885 30.20 -6.70 40.46
CA SER A 885 29.25 -5.72 39.91
C SER A 885 28.36 -5.05 40.97
N TRP A 886 28.29 -5.62 42.18
CA TRP A 886 27.28 -5.24 43.20
C TRP A 886 27.76 -4.23 44.25
N ASP A 887 29.06 -3.93 44.30
CA ASP A 887 29.62 -2.93 45.22
C ASP A 887 30.74 -2.14 44.52
N PRO A 888 30.54 -0.84 44.20
CA PRO A 888 31.55 -0.01 43.54
C PRO A 888 32.76 0.35 44.43
N THR A 889 32.84 -0.20 45.65
CA THR A 889 34.03 -0.14 46.50
C THR A 889 34.87 -1.44 46.49
N TYR A 890 34.40 -2.51 45.84
CA TYR A 890 35.17 -3.74 45.68
C TYR A 890 36.08 -3.69 44.45
N TYR A 891 37.35 -3.34 44.70
CA TYR A 891 38.42 -3.30 43.71
C TYR A 891 38.64 -4.64 43.01
N THR A 892 39.10 -4.59 41.76
CA THR A 892 39.67 -5.75 41.05
C THR A 892 40.74 -6.40 41.91
N THR A 893 40.59 -7.70 42.17
CA THR A 893 41.42 -8.44 43.13
C THR A 893 42.08 -9.61 42.42
N ILE A 894 43.34 -9.90 42.78
CA ILE A 894 44.11 -11.04 42.29
C ILE A 894 44.22 -12.08 43.41
N LEU A 895 43.91 -13.34 43.11
CA LEU A 895 44.15 -14.49 43.97
C LEU A 895 45.35 -15.27 43.46
N ASP A 896 46.36 -15.40 44.32
CA ASP A 896 47.57 -16.19 44.12
C ASP A 896 47.42 -17.47 44.95
N PHE A 897 47.61 -18.63 44.32
CA PHE A 897 47.40 -19.94 44.95
C PHE A 897 48.71 -20.73 45.15
N SER A 898 49.87 -20.12 44.86
CA SER A 898 51.16 -20.80 44.81
C SER A 898 51.60 -21.45 46.13
N ASP A 899 51.17 -20.93 47.29
CA ASP A 899 51.68 -21.32 48.61
C ASP A 899 51.04 -22.59 49.22
N GLY A 900 49.80 -22.92 48.85
CA GLY A 900 49.04 -24.04 49.44
C GLY A 900 47.71 -23.66 50.10
N VAL A 901 47.42 -22.37 50.24
CA VAL A 901 46.37 -21.84 51.11
C VAL A 901 45.52 -20.80 50.37
N ALA A 902 44.30 -20.53 50.85
CA ALA A 902 43.54 -19.37 50.38
C ALA A 902 44.26 -18.08 50.79
N PRO A 903 44.60 -17.16 49.88
CA PRO A 903 45.35 -15.95 50.22
C PRO A 903 44.55 -15.06 51.19
N PRO A 904 45.14 -14.60 52.31
CA PRO A 904 44.47 -13.74 53.29
C PRO A 904 44.60 -12.24 53.00
N GLU A 905 45.47 -11.83 52.06
CA GLU A 905 45.79 -10.42 51.81
C GLU A 905 45.15 -9.89 50.50
N ARG A 906 44.37 -8.80 50.62
CA ARG A 906 43.84 -8.05 49.47
C ARG A 906 44.89 -7.03 49.01
N LEU A 907 45.58 -7.30 47.90
CA LEU A 907 46.70 -6.49 47.41
C LEU A 907 46.48 -5.82 46.04
N PHE A 908 45.36 -5.12 45.83
CA PHE A 908 45.28 -4.09 44.77
C PHE A 908 44.44 -2.86 45.18
N GLN A 909 44.80 -1.70 44.64
CA GLN A 909 44.15 -0.42 44.91
C GLN A 909 43.68 0.24 43.61
N LYS A 910 42.35 0.21 43.37
CA LYS A 910 41.61 0.95 42.34
C LYS A 910 42.23 1.00 40.93
N VAL A 911 41.93 -0.01 40.11
CA VAL A 911 41.90 0.15 38.64
C VAL A 911 40.46 0.47 38.22
N GLU A 912 40.22 1.65 37.66
CA GLU A 912 38.95 1.97 36.99
C GLU A 912 39.00 1.42 35.55
N LEU A 913 38.43 0.23 35.37
CA LEU A 913 37.98 -0.25 34.06
C LEU A 913 36.55 0.26 33.84
N ASN A 914 36.43 1.56 33.56
CA ASN A 914 35.20 2.26 33.17
C ASN A 914 35.21 2.52 31.66
#